data_AF-A0A2E3Z6A6-F1
#
_entry.id   AF-A0A2E3Z6A6-F1
#
_cell.length_a   1.000
_cell.length_b   1.000
_cell.length_c   1.000
_cell.angle_alpha   90.00
_cell.angle_beta   90.00
_cell.angle_gamma   90.00
#
_symmetry.space_group_name_H-M   'P 1'
#
loop_
_entity.id
_entity.type
_entity.pdbx_description
1 polymer ?
#
loop_
_entity_poly.entity_id
_entity_poly.type
_entity_poly.pdbx_seq_one_letter_code
_entity_poly.pdbx_strand_id
1 'polypeptide(L)'
;MGSRLTAAGSAGFDVSGALNVNSGAVFDNTFGYLGYESDSTGVATVSGNGSRWDNSRFLFVGYQGDGTLNVLGGGVVSNELGSIGDWASSTGVVTVSGSGSQWNNSLGLGVGSAGSGTLNVLEGGLVSNGGNCTIGYSGTGVATVSGIGSQWINSSWLTVGGDNDGTLEVLDGGVVSNSEGFIGKFSGSTSVATVRGSGSQWNNSSDLSVGTLGSGTLNVEAGGVVNNTTGFIGHINGSTGLVTVTGSGSQWNHSVDLAIGGGMGAAGGTGLLTIADGGLVDVSGTTKLWSTGTLTLDGGSLITGTFEKTAGEIFMFNKGTLGVTDSGQILTIDANNFSLANGTTFNTNAGTTTLVTEQHLEINGLATIDGGGILTTAGGSLAMEDILFVGNSSDGTLNVLAGGVVSNSEGFIGSSNGSTGVATVSGSGSQWNNSSHFYVGHQGDGTLNVEAGGVVSNSSGSIGTSNGSTGVATVSGSGSQWNNSGTLSVGTLGSGTLSVLEGGLVSNTVGRLAYESDSTGVVTVSGSGSQWNNTENLYVGIGGSGTLNVEAGGVVSNTIGYIGNQSNNSSSVATVSGVGSQWSNSERLYIGGSASGGTGALTITDSGLVDVLGKTQLFNYQGTLTLDGGSLTTGTLDNNHGGTFTFNDGVLTVNGVSGHFSPGTNFFTLDGNTLNANPTLVLTAGATGTFGDSFTVGSTNQATLNVSAGSLLSNTFGYLGYESDSTGVATVSGNGSRWDNSRF
;
A
#
# COMPACT_ATOMS: atom_id res chain seq x y z
N MET A 1 -74.65 -4.26 -12.25
CA MET A 1 -75.26 -3.67 -11.02
C MET A 1 -74.49 -4.25 -9.86
N GLY A 2 -73.61 -3.48 -9.22
CA GLY A 2 -72.94 -3.92 -8.00
C GLY A 2 -73.91 -3.83 -6.83
N SER A 3 -74.10 -4.92 -6.11
CA SER A 3 -74.86 -4.94 -4.85
C SER A 3 -73.98 -4.37 -3.73
N ARG A 4 -74.48 -3.36 -3.02
CA ARG A 4 -73.86 -2.85 -1.78
C ARG A 4 -74.55 -3.51 -0.59
N LEU A 5 -73.80 -4.17 0.28
CA LEU A 5 -74.32 -4.87 1.45
C LEU A 5 -73.72 -4.24 2.72
N THR A 6 -74.57 -3.98 3.72
CA THR A 6 -74.18 -3.48 5.05
C THR A 6 -74.65 -4.49 6.09
N ALA A 7 -73.73 -5.11 6.82
CA ALA A 7 -74.03 -6.10 7.86
C ALA A 7 -73.01 -5.99 9.02
N ALA A 8 -73.21 -6.74 10.11
CA ALA A 8 -72.13 -7.00 11.06
C ALA A 8 -71.20 -8.06 10.43
N GLY A 9 -70.17 -7.64 9.70
CA GLY A 9 -69.34 -8.51 8.89
C GLY A 9 -68.21 -9.21 9.65
N SER A 10 -68.50 -10.40 10.15
CA SER A 10 -67.49 -11.37 10.59
C SER A 10 -67.48 -12.59 9.68
N ALA A 11 -66.29 -13.12 9.36
CA ALA A 11 -66.13 -14.47 8.84
C ALA A 11 -65.43 -15.29 9.91
N GLY A 12 -66.09 -16.37 10.32
CA GLY A 12 -65.63 -17.22 11.41
C GLY A 12 -65.74 -16.55 12.78
N PHE A 13 -66.97 -16.34 13.25
CA PHE A 13 -67.24 -15.76 14.57
C PHE A 13 -66.99 -16.78 15.69
N ASP A 14 -67.74 -17.90 15.70
CA ASP A 14 -67.58 -19.00 16.69
C ASP A 14 -67.17 -20.35 16.04
N VAL A 15 -67.12 -20.41 14.70
CA VAL A 15 -66.79 -21.60 13.89
C VAL A 15 -66.04 -21.16 12.63
N SER A 16 -65.73 -22.05 11.68
CA SER A 16 -65.15 -21.64 10.39
C SER A 16 -66.14 -20.84 9.53
N GLY A 17 -65.68 -19.75 8.90
CA GLY A 17 -66.49 -18.94 7.99
C GLY A 17 -65.69 -18.31 6.85
N ALA A 18 -66.38 -18.01 5.75
CA ALA A 18 -65.75 -17.43 4.56
C ALA A 18 -66.52 -16.19 4.05
N LEU A 19 -65.79 -15.15 3.64
CA LEU A 19 -66.30 -13.95 2.99
C LEU A 19 -65.66 -13.79 1.61
N ASN A 20 -66.47 -13.70 0.55
CA ASN A 20 -65.98 -13.47 -0.80
C ASN A 20 -66.58 -12.17 -1.35
N VAL A 21 -65.74 -11.17 -1.60
CA VAL A 21 -66.12 -9.91 -2.24
C VAL A 21 -65.48 -9.88 -3.62
N ASN A 22 -66.27 -10.14 -4.65
CA ASN A 22 -65.78 -10.29 -6.02
C ASN A 22 -66.70 -9.60 -7.03
N SER A 23 -66.28 -9.57 -8.30
CA SER A 23 -67.09 -9.07 -9.43
C SER A 23 -67.63 -7.63 -9.26
N GLY A 24 -66.84 -6.75 -8.64
CA GLY A 24 -67.22 -5.34 -8.42
C GLY A 24 -68.16 -5.11 -7.24
N ALA A 25 -68.36 -6.10 -6.36
CA ALA A 25 -69.16 -5.96 -5.14
C ALA A 25 -68.51 -5.03 -4.11
N VAL A 26 -69.34 -4.30 -3.36
CA VAL A 26 -68.90 -3.42 -2.26
C VAL A 26 -69.54 -3.90 -0.95
N PHE A 27 -68.71 -4.13 0.06
CA PHE A 27 -69.13 -4.57 1.38
C PHE A 27 -68.67 -3.56 2.44
N ASP A 28 -69.60 -3.02 3.22
CA ASP A 28 -69.30 -2.00 4.24
C ASP A 28 -69.63 -2.53 5.66
N ASN A 29 -68.70 -2.40 6.59
CA ASN A 29 -68.92 -2.67 8.02
C ASN A 29 -68.36 -1.56 8.91
N THR A 30 -68.72 -1.56 10.19
CA THR A 30 -68.00 -0.75 11.20
C THR A 30 -66.70 -1.44 11.62
N PHE A 31 -66.77 -2.74 11.90
CA PHE A 31 -65.64 -3.58 12.30
C PHE A 31 -65.61 -4.83 11.40
N GLY A 32 -64.43 -5.25 10.99
CA GLY A 32 -64.21 -6.52 10.29
C GLY A 32 -63.46 -7.50 11.18
N TYR A 33 -63.95 -8.73 11.27
CA TYR A 33 -63.32 -9.80 12.04
C TYR A 33 -63.15 -11.06 11.20
N LEU A 34 -61.93 -11.59 11.14
CA LEU A 34 -61.59 -12.91 10.62
C LEU A 34 -61.00 -13.74 11.76
N GLY A 35 -61.69 -14.80 12.18
CA GLY A 35 -61.29 -15.62 13.32
C GLY A 35 -61.49 -14.88 14.65
N TYR A 36 -62.75 -14.66 15.05
CA TYR A 36 -63.09 -13.84 16.22
C TYR A 36 -62.80 -14.56 17.55
N GLU A 37 -63.42 -15.72 17.80
CA GLU A 37 -63.20 -16.53 19.01
C GLU A 37 -61.99 -17.47 18.87
N SER A 38 -61.53 -17.99 20.02
CA SER A 38 -60.54 -19.08 20.07
C SER A 38 -61.00 -20.27 19.22
N ASP A 39 -60.08 -20.93 18.50
CA ASP A 39 -60.33 -22.07 17.59
C ASP A 39 -61.23 -21.78 16.36
N SER A 40 -61.68 -20.55 16.15
CA SER A 40 -62.43 -20.16 14.94
C SER A 40 -61.50 -19.89 13.76
N THR A 41 -61.97 -20.11 12.53
CA THR A 41 -61.20 -19.81 11.30
C THR A 41 -62.00 -18.88 10.39
N GLY A 42 -61.49 -17.69 10.12
CA GLY A 42 -62.08 -16.73 9.19
C GLY A 42 -61.24 -16.58 7.93
N VAL A 43 -61.84 -16.79 6.76
CA VAL A 43 -61.16 -16.53 5.48
C VAL A 43 -61.92 -15.50 4.67
N ALA A 44 -61.27 -14.41 4.26
CA ALA A 44 -61.82 -13.44 3.34
C ALA A 44 -61.01 -13.36 2.05
N THR A 45 -61.70 -13.31 0.91
CA THR A 45 -61.09 -13.02 -0.40
C THR A 45 -61.79 -11.83 -1.04
N VAL A 46 -61.04 -10.76 -1.29
CA VAL A 46 -61.48 -9.57 -2.03
C VAL A 46 -60.74 -9.56 -3.36
N SER A 47 -61.46 -9.77 -4.46
CA SER A 47 -60.81 -9.98 -5.75
C SER A 47 -61.52 -9.38 -6.96
N GLY A 48 -60.74 -8.93 -7.94
CA GLY A 48 -61.23 -8.35 -9.18
C GLY A 48 -61.43 -6.84 -9.10
N ASN A 49 -61.28 -6.18 -10.25
CA ASN A 49 -61.39 -4.73 -10.36
C ASN A 49 -62.76 -4.21 -9.87
N GLY A 50 -62.73 -3.19 -9.00
CA GLY A 50 -63.90 -2.56 -8.41
C GLY A 50 -64.51 -3.29 -7.21
N SER A 51 -63.99 -4.45 -6.83
CA SER A 51 -64.41 -5.13 -5.60
C SER A 51 -63.80 -4.47 -4.37
N ARG A 52 -64.64 -4.13 -3.39
CA ARG A 52 -64.23 -3.33 -2.24
C ARG A 52 -64.79 -3.85 -0.92
N TRP A 53 -63.94 -3.96 0.10
CA TRP A 53 -64.36 -4.20 1.47
C TRP A 53 -63.92 -3.04 2.36
N ASP A 54 -64.89 -2.27 2.85
CA ASP A 54 -64.70 -1.07 3.65
C ASP A 54 -65.12 -1.29 5.09
N ASN A 55 -64.20 -1.08 6.02
CA ASN A 55 -64.48 -1.10 7.45
C ASN A 55 -64.27 0.30 7.99
N SER A 56 -65.27 0.91 8.60
CA SER A 56 -65.16 2.29 9.07
C SER A 56 -64.28 2.44 10.31
N ARG A 57 -63.82 1.34 10.94
CA ARG A 57 -62.94 1.32 12.11
C ARG A 57 -61.86 0.24 11.98
N PHE A 58 -61.90 -0.82 12.78
CA PHE A 58 -60.85 -1.84 12.79
C PHE A 58 -61.14 -2.98 11.80
N LEU A 59 -60.07 -3.54 11.25
CA LEU A 59 -60.07 -4.85 10.62
C LEU A 59 -59.07 -5.75 11.37
N PHE A 60 -59.59 -6.82 11.96
CA PHE A 60 -58.81 -7.84 12.66
C PHE A 60 -58.71 -9.09 11.79
N VAL A 61 -57.48 -9.50 11.49
CA VAL A 61 -57.17 -10.76 10.80
C VAL A 61 -56.48 -11.67 11.79
N GLY A 62 -57.22 -12.64 12.32
CA GLY A 62 -56.83 -13.42 13.49
C GLY A 62 -57.02 -12.57 14.75
N TYR A 63 -58.25 -12.49 15.27
CA TYR A 63 -58.51 -11.78 16.53
C TYR A 63 -58.09 -12.65 17.71
N GLN A 64 -58.88 -13.67 18.07
CA GLN A 64 -58.45 -14.74 18.99
C GLN A 64 -58.23 -16.10 18.29
N GLY A 65 -58.80 -16.28 17.09
CA GLY A 65 -58.63 -17.47 16.27
C GLY A 65 -57.71 -17.25 15.08
N ASP A 66 -57.90 -18.06 14.04
CA ASP A 66 -57.13 -17.99 12.80
C ASP A 66 -57.86 -17.13 11.75
N GLY A 67 -57.18 -16.12 11.21
CA GLY A 67 -57.71 -15.26 10.15
C GLY A 67 -56.84 -15.26 8.92
N THR A 68 -57.46 -15.29 7.74
CA THR A 68 -56.78 -15.15 6.45
C THR A 68 -57.49 -14.13 5.58
N LEU A 69 -56.78 -13.11 5.12
CA LEU A 69 -57.27 -12.14 4.15
C LEU A 69 -56.46 -12.20 2.86
N ASN A 70 -57.14 -12.44 1.75
CA ASN A 70 -56.56 -12.39 0.41
C ASN A 70 -57.15 -11.21 -0.36
N VAL A 71 -56.30 -10.27 -0.79
CA VAL A 71 -56.66 -9.14 -1.64
C VAL A 71 -55.97 -9.31 -2.98
N LEU A 72 -56.73 -9.67 -4.02
CA LEU A 72 -56.20 -10.24 -5.26
C LEU A 72 -56.70 -9.51 -6.51
N GLY A 73 -55.87 -9.44 -7.56
CA GLY A 73 -56.27 -9.02 -8.91
C GLY A 73 -57.14 -7.75 -8.99
N GLY A 74 -56.77 -6.68 -8.28
CA GLY A 74 -57.48 -5.39 -8.32
C GLY A 74 -58.52 -5.17 -7.22
N GLY A 75 -58.62 -6.09 -6.26
CA GLY A 75 -59.48 -5.93 -5.08
C GLY A 75 -58.97 -4.85 -4.12
N VAL A 76 -59.86 -4.18 -3.40
CA VAL A 76 -59.49 -3.11 -2.46
C VAL A 76 -60.10 -3.36 -1.08
N VAL A 77 -59.28 -3.33 -0.04
CA VAL A 77 -59.72 -3.36 1.35
C VAL A 77 -59.36 -2.03 2.01
N SER A 78 -60.27 -1.45 2.78
CA SER A 78 -59.96 -0.26 3.56
C SER A 78 -60.47 -0.32 4.99
N ASN A 79 -59.69 0.26 5.91
CA ASN A 79 -60.05 0.41 7.31
C ASN A 79 -59.31 1.56 8.00
N GLU A 80 -59.70 1.92 9.22
CA GLU A 80 -58.92 2.85 10.04
C GLU A 80 -57.67 2.16 10.60
N LEU A 81 -57.86 1.09 11.39
CA LEU A 81 -56.77 0.36 12.06
C LEU A 81 -56.75 -1.10 11.63
N GLY A 82 -55.61 -1.57 11.17
CA GLY A 82 -55.39 -2.99 10.81
C GLY A 82 -54.65 -3.71 11.92
N SER A 83 -55.06 -4.93 12.26
CA SER A 83 -54.33 -5.79 13.19
C SER A 83 -54.31 -7.23 12.66
N ILE A 84 -53.12 -7.82 12.61
CA ILE A 84 -52.88 -9.20 12.17
C ILE A 84 -52.33 -9.99 13.37
N GLY A 85 -53.04 -11.02 13.82
CA GLY A 85 -52.68 -11.77 15.03
C GLY A 85 -52.82 -10.92 16.30
N ASP A 86 -54.05 -10.56 16.66
CA ASP A 86 -54.35 -9.55 17.68
C ASP A 86 -54.15 -10.05 19.12
N TRP A 87 -54.56 -11.29 19.43
CA TRP A 87 -54.46 -11.89 20.76
C TRP A 87 -53.44 -13.02 20.83
N ALA A 88 -53.04 -13.40 22.05
CA ALA A 88 -52.18 -14.55 22.28
C ALA A 88 -52.72 -15.81 21.61
N SER A 89 -51.84 -16.58 20.97
CA SER A 89 -52.16 -17.80 20.20
C SER A 89 -53.03 -17.62 18.95
N SER A 90 -53.45 -16.40 18.60
CA SER A 90 -54.12 -16.15 17.31
C SER A 90 -53.13 -16.16 16.15
N THR A 91 -53.59 -16.57 14.97
CA THR A 91 -52.80 -16.51 13.72
C THR A 91 -53.51 -15.63 12.71
N GLY A 92 -52.85 -14.58 12.24
CA GLY A 92 -53.33 -13.75 11.15
C GLY A 92 -52.42 -13.85 9.93
N VAL A 93 -53.01 -14.04 8.75
CA VAL A 93 -52.28 -14.01 7.48
C VAL A 93 -52.98 -13.08 6.51
N VAL A 94 -52.27 -12.08 6.00
CA VAL A 94 -52.77 -11.18 4.96
C VAL A 94 -51.88 -11.29 3.73
N THR A 95 -52.50 -11.49 2.57
CA THR A 95 -51.82 -11.47 1.28
C THR A 95 -52.47 -10.42 0.38
N VAL A 96 -51.70 -9.42 -0.05
CA VAL A 96 -52.09 -8.42 -1.04
C VAL A 96 -51.26 -8.67 -2.29
N SER A 97 -51.89 -9.16 -3.35
CA SER A 97 -51.18 -9.64 -4.53
C SER A 97 -51.85 -9.28 -5.85
N GLY A 98 -51.04 -8.97 -6.86
CA GLY A 98 -51.48 -8.63 -8.20
C GLY A 98 -51.74 -7.14 -8.39
N SER A 99 -51.58 -6.71 -9.65
CA SER A 99 -51.75 -5.31 -10.04
C SER A 99 -53.10 -4.73 -9.61
N GLY A 100 -53.05 -3.57 -8.94
CA GLY A 100 -54.21 -2.83 -8.47
C GLY A 100 -54.84 -3.35 -7.18
N SER A 101 -54.33 -4.46 -6.62
CA SER A 101 -54.77 -4.94 -5.31
C SER A 101 -54.28 -4.03 -4.20
N GLN A 102 -55.16 -3.62 -3.29
CA GLN A 102 -54.82 -2.63 -2.26
C GLN A 102 -55.38 -2.99 -0.89
N TRP A 103 -54.57 -2.78 0.15
CA TRP A 103 -55.06 -2.70 1.52
C TRP A 103 -54.67 -1.35 2.14
N ASN A 104 -55.69 -0.52 2.40
CA ASN A 104 -55.53 0.86 2.79
C ASN A 104 -55.99 1.09 4.24
N ASN A 105 -55.05 1.37 5.13
CA ASN A 105 -55.29 1.66 6.54
C ASN A 105 -55.16 3.18 6.75
N SER A 106 -56.19 3.89 7.17
CA SER A 106 -56.08 5.35 7.34
C SER A 106 -55.27 5.75 8.59
N LEU A 107 -55.14 4.86 9.56
CA LEU A 107 -54.32 4.98 10.76
C LEU A 107 -53.23 3.90 10.76
N GLY A 108 -52.91 3.31 11.91
CA GLY A 108 -51.82 2.34 12.07
C GLY A 108 -52.14 0.91 11.62
N LEU A 109 -51.08 0.10 11.55
CA LEU A 109 -51.13 -1.33 11.23
C LEU A 109 -50.27 -2.13 12.21
N GLY A 110 -50.83 -3.14 12.86
CA GLY A 110 -50.08 -4.10 13.67
C GLY A 110 -49.92 -5.43 12.94
N VAL A 111 -48.68 -5.95 12.87
CA VAL A 111 -48.38 -7.29 12.34
C VAL A 111 -47.79 -8.12 13.45
N GLY A 112 -48.51 -9.11 13.97
CA GLY A 112 -48.12 -9.85 15.16
C GLY A 112 -48.29 -9.00 16.42
N SER A 113 -49.51 -8.50 16.65
CA SER A 113 -49.81 -7.60 17.78
C SER A 113 -49.60 -8.29 19.13
N ALA A 114 -50.22 -9.47 19.34
CA ALA A 114 -49.92 -10.36 20.46
C ALA A 114 -49.85 -11.84 20.05
N GLY A 115 -50.40 -12.21 18.89
CA GLY A 115 -50.30 -13.53 18.29
C GLY A 115 -49.23 -13.59 17.19
N SER A 116 -49.40 -14.52 16.26
CA SER A 116 -48.58 -14.62 15.05
C SER A 116 -49.25 -13.84 13.91
N GLY A 117 -48.55 -12.88 13.33
CA GLY A 117 -49.05 -12.12 12.19
C GLY A 117 -48.12 -12.20 10.99
N THR A 118 -48.68 -12.44 9.81
CA THR A 118 -47.95 -12.45 8.54
C THR A 118 -48.60 -11.49 7.56
N LEU A 119 -47.79 -10.61 6.97
CA LEU A 119 -48.18 -9.72 5.88
C LEU A 119 -47.34 -10.00 4.63
N ASN A 120 -48.00 -10.38 3.53
CA ASN A 120 -47.38 -10.59 2.24
C ASN A 120 -47.88 -9.54 1.25
N VAL A 121 -46.98 -8.75 0.68
CA VAL A 121 -47.26 -7.78 -0.39
C VAL A 121 -46.49 -8.22 -1.62
N LEU A 122 -47.20 -8.80 -2.59
CA LEU A 122 -46.60 -9.58 -3.67
C LEU A 122 -47.06 -9.09 -5.04
N GLU A 123 -46.26 -9.34 -6.08
CA GLU A 123 -46.66 -9.26 -7.49
C GLU A 123 -47.42 -7.96 -7.89
N GLY A 124 -46.99 -6.79 -7.40
CA GLY A 124 -47.62 -5.51 -7.72
C GLY A 124 -48.74 -5.08 -6.77
N GLY A 125 -48.91 -5.76 -5.63
CA GLY A 125 -49.84 -5.36 -4.58
C GLY A 125 -49.38 -4.10 -3.83
N LEU A 126 -50.33 -3.36 -3.25
CA LEU A 126 -50.06 -2.14 -2.48
C LEU A 126 -50.68 -2.23 -1.08
N VAL A 127 -49.86 -2.04 -0.06
CA VAL A 127 -50.34 -1.77 1.30
C VAL A 127 -50.03 -0.33 1.66
N SER A 128 -50.99 0.37 2.26
CA SER A 128 -50.76 1.69 2.82
C SER A 128 -51.27 1.79 4.25
N ASN A 129 -50.56 2.57 5.07
CA ASN A 129 -51.03 2.93 6.41
C ASN A 129 -50.66 4.37 6.77
N GLY A 130 -51.61 5.13 7.32
CA GLY A 130 -51.44 6.56 7.64
C GLY A 130 -50.79 6.85 8.99
N GLY A 131 -50.82 5.88 9.92
CA GLY A 131 -50.22 5.97 11.26
C GLY A 131 -49.08 4.98 11.45
N ASN A 132 -48.58 4.84 12.67
CA ASN A 132 -47.44 3.96 12.97
C ASN A 132 -47.70 2.49 12.63
N CYS A 133 -46.65 1.77 12.25
CA CYS A 133 -46.69 0.31 12.13
C CYS A 133 -45.64 -0.35 13.03
N THR A 134 -46.04 -1.47 13.65
CA THR A 134 -45.12 -2.37 14.35
C THR A 134 -45.29 -3.79 13.84
N ILE A 135 -44.17 -4.41 13.48
CA ILE A 135 -44.03 -5.82 13.17
C ILE A 135 -43.44 -6.51 14.41
N GLY A 136 -44.18 -7.45 14.99
CA GLY A 136 -43.82 -8.16 16.22
C GLY A 136 -43.94 -7.26 17.45
N TYR A 137 -45.16 -6.79 17.78
CA TYR A 137 -45.36 -5.90 18.92
C TYR A 137 -45.16 -6.62 20.26
N SER A 138 -46.08 -7.50 20.65
CA SER A 138 -45.89 -8.44 21.77
C SER A 138 -45.92 -9.90 21.32
N GLY A 139 -46.36 -10.14 20.08
CA GLY A 139 -46.31 -11.44 19.40
C GLY A 139 -45.21 -11.48 18.33
N THR A 140 -45.27 -12.47 17.43
CA THR A 140 -44.31 -12.62 16.33
C THR A 140 -44.89 -12.03 15.05
N GLY A 141 -44.19 -11.07 14.45
CA GLY A 141 -44.60 -10.44 13.20
C GLY A 141 -43.62 -10.75 12.07
N VAL A 142 -44.15 -11.09 10.89
CA VAL A 142 -43.37 -11.22 9.65
C VAL A 142 -44.05 -10.42 8.55
N ALA A 143 -43.29 -9.55 7.88
CA ALA A 143 -43.77 -8.84 6.69
C ALA A 143 -42.81 -9.05 5.52
N THR A 144 -43.34 -9.46 4.38
CA THR A 144 -42.59 -9.65 3.14
C THR A 144 -43.18 -8.78 2.04
N VAL A 145 -42.35 -7.93 1.43
CA VAL A 145 -42.70 -7.13 0.26
C VAL A 145 -41.81 -7.59 -0.90
N SER A 146 -42.38 -8.31 -1.85
CA SER A 146 -41.62 -8.98 -2.91
C SER A 146 -42.23 -8.81 -4.30
N GLY A 147 -41.36 -8.67 -5.30
CA GLY A 147 -41.74 -8.58 -6.70
C GLY A 147 -41.89 -7.14 -7.20
N ILE A 148 -41.61 -6.96 -8.49
CA ILE A 148 -41.67 -5.66 -9.16
C ILE A 148 -43.05 -5.02 -8.98
N GLY A 149 -43.04 -3.78 -8.49
CA GLY A 149 -44.25 -2.97 -8.29
C GLY A 149 -44.99 -3.24 -6.98
N SER A 150 -44.57 -4.22 -6.19
CA SER A 150 -45.09 -4.43 -4.84
C SER A 150 -44.63 -3.31 -3.92
N GLN A 151 -45.57 -2.69 -3.22
CA GLN A 151 -45.29 -1.49 -2.43
C GLN A 151 -45.94 -1.53 -1.05
N TRP A 152 -45.19 -1.09 -0.05
CA TRP A 152 -45.73 -0.75 1.25
C TRP A 152 -45.40 0.70 1.60
N ILE A 153 -46.43 1.54 1.66
CA ILE A 153 -46.33 2.97 1.98
C ILE A 153 -46.88 3.22 3.38
N ASN A 154 -45.99 3.41 4.35
CA ASN A 154 -46.32 3.83 5.69
C ASN A 154 -46.05 5.34 5.83
N SER A 155 -47.03 6.15 6.18
CA SER A 155 -46.83 7.61 6.29
C SER A 155 -46.13 8.04 7.58
N SER A 156 -45.92 7.12 8.52
CA SER A 156 -45.30 7.38 9.82
C SER A 156 -44.14 6.41 10.09
N TRP A 157 -43.82 6.16 11.35
CA TRP A 157 -42.72 5.28 11.75
C TRP A 157 -43.02 3.81 11.47
N LEU A 158 -42.03 3.06 11.01
CA LEU A 158 -42.07 1.60 10.87
C LEU A 158 -41.12 0.98 11.90
N THR A 159 -41.66 0.10 12.75
CA THR A 159 -40.88 -0.64 13.76
C THR A 159 -40.84 -2.12 13.41
N VAL A 160 -39.65 -2.66 13.20
CA VAL A 160 -39.35 -4.09 13.08
C VAL A 160 -38.85 -4.56 14.45
N GLY A 161 -39.74 -5.18 15.22
CA GLY A 161 -39.47 -5.54 16.61
C GLY A 161 -39.97 -4.53 17.62
N GLY A 162 -41.11 -4.84 18.22
CA GLY A 162 -41.68 -4.19 19.40
C GLY A 162 -41.03 -4.69 20.69
N ASP A 163 -41.86 -5.11 21.65
CA ASP A 163 -41.45 -5.85 22.85
C ASP A 163 -41.01 -7.30 22.54
N ASN A 164 -41.27 -7.77 21.32
CA ASN A 164 -40.89 -9.10 20.82
C ASN A 164 -40.24 -8.99 19.42
N ASP A 165 -40.01 -10.12 18.76
CA ASP A 165 -39.26 -10.19 17.51
C ASP A 165 -40.12 -9.90 16.28
N GLY A 166 -39.61 -9.01 15.42
CA GLY A 166 -40.18 -8.71 14.10
C GLY A 166 -39.20 -9.08 12.99
N THR A 167 -39.75 -9.51 11.85
CA THR A 167 -38.98 -9.75 10.62
C THR A 167 -39.56 -8.96 9.46
N LEU A 168 -38.71 -8.22 8.74
CA LEU A 168 -39.04 -7.53 7.50
C LEU A 168 -38.17 -8.05 6.35
N GLU A 169 -38.80 -8.46 5.26
CA GLU A 169 -38.12 -8.85 4.03
C GLU A 169 -38.59 -7.98 2.86
N VAL A 170 -37.64 -7.31 2.20
CA VAL A 170 -37.89 -6.52 0.98
C VAL A 170 -37.08 -7.13 -0.15
N LEU A 171 -37.78 -7.80 -1.07
CA LEU A 171 -37.17 -8.75 -2.00
C LEU A 171 -37.57 -8.45 -3.46
N ASP A 172 -36.72 -8.86 -4.39
CA ASP A 172 -37.02 -9.00 -5.84
C ASP A 172 -37.77 -7.80 -6.47
N GLY A 173 -37.37 -6.56 -6.14
CA GLY A 173 -37.96 -5.34 -6.69
C GLY A 173 -39.11 -4.73 -5.87
N GLY A 174 -39.38 -5.28 -4.68
CA GLY A 174 -40.33 -4.72 -3.73
C GLY A 174 -39.85 -3.42 -3.11
N VAL A 175 -40.77 -2.52 -2.72
CA VAL A 175 -40.44 -1.22 -2.16
C VAL A 175 -41.22 -0.97 -0.87
N VAL A 176 -40.49 -0.67 0.21
CA VAL A 176 -41.06 -0.19 1.48
C VAL A 176 -40.68 1.27 1.67
N SER A 177 -41.62 2.10 2.11
CA SER A 177 -41.38 3.51 2.40
C SER A 177 -42.03 3.91 3.71
N ASN A 178 -41.29 4.67 4.53
CA ASN A 178 -41.77 5.20 5.80
C ASN A 178 -41.07 6.51 6.18
N SER A 179 -41.57 7.19 7.22
CA SER A 179 -40.88 8.38 7.70
C SER A 179 -39.60 8.00 8.46
N GLU A 180 -39.72 7.24 9.55
CA GLU A 180 -38.58 6.85 10.41
C GLU A 180 -38.59 5.34 10.65
N GLY A 181 -37.44 4.70 10.60
CA GLY A 181 -37.28 3.25 10.68
C GLY A 181 -36.60 2.81 11.97
N PHE A 182 -37.11 1.73 12.58
CA PHE A 182 -36.50 1.13 13.77
C PHE A 182 -36.40 -0.39 13.61
N ILE A 183 -35.25 -0.97 13.96
CA ILE A 183 -35.06 -2.42 14.09
C ILE A 183 -34.59 -2.72 15.52
N GLY A 184 -35.34 -3.53 16.25
CA GLY A 184 -35.04 -3.81 17.66
C GLY A 184 -35.25 -2.58 18.54
N LYS A 185 -36.47 -2.01 18.49
CA LYS A 185 -36.78 -0.72 19.12
C LYS A 185 -36.80 -0.78 20.64
N PHE A 186 -37.36 -1.85 21.22
CA PHE A 186 -37.50 -2.02 22.66
C PHE A 186 -36.56 -3.10 23.21
N SER A 187 -36.32 -3.08 24.53
CA SER A 187 -35.43 -4.01 25.21
C SER A 187 -35.94 -5.46 25.08
N GLY A 188 -35.03 -6.40 24.82
CA GLY A 188 -35.35 -7.83 24.67
C GLY A 188 -35.72 -8.27 23.25
N SER A 189 -36.05 -7.35 22.34
CA SER A 189 -36.30 -7.67 20.93
C SER A 189 -35.01 -8.01 20.20
N THR A 190 -35.06 -9.05 19.36
CA THR A 190 -34.00 -9.52 18.45
C THR A 190 -34.55 -9.57 17.04
N SER A 191 -34.56 -8.42 16.37
CA SER A 191 -35.30 -8.23 15.12
C SER A 191 -34.41 -8.07 13.90
N VAL A 192 -34.93 -8.48 12.75
CA VAL A 192 -34.16 -8.56 11.50
C VAL A 192 -34.91 -7.89 10.36
N ALA A 193 -34.20 -7.06 9.60
CA ALA A 193 -34.66 -6.60 8.30
C ALA A 193 -33.65 -6.99 7.21
N THR A 194 -34.16 -7.50 6.09
CA THR A 194 -33.34 -7.86 4.92
C THR A 194 -33.87 -7.15 3.68
N VAL A 195 -33.01 -6.42 2.99
CA VAL A 195 -33.29 -5.80 1.69
C VAL A 195 -32.38 -6.45 0.65
N ARG A 196 -32.97 -7.21 -0.26
CA ARG A 196 -32.20 -8.07 -1.16
C ARG A 196 -32.78 -8.13 -2.56
N GLY A 197 -31.87 -8.19 -3.54
CA GLY A 197 -32.24 -8.33 -4.96
C GLY A 197 -32.35 -6.99 -5.66
N SER A 198 -32.13 -7.02 -6.98
CA SER A 198 -32.12 -5.82 -7.82
C SER A 198 -33.46 -5.08 -7.75
N GLY A 199 -33.40 -3.78 -7.48
CA GLY A 199 -34.57 -2.91 -7.42
C GLY A 199 -35.33 -2.95 -6.09
N SER A 200 -34.96 -3.83 -5.15
CA SER A 200 -35.53 -3.86 -3.81
C SER A 200 -35.09 -2.65 -3.01
N GLN A 201 -36.04 -1.95 -2.38
CA GLN A 201 -35.76 -0.69 -1.69
C GLN A 201 -36.46 -0.55 -0.36
N TRP A 202 -35.74 -0.05 0.65
CA TRP A 202 -36.32 0.47 1.87
C TRP A 202 -35.99 1.95 2.05
N ASN A 203 -36.99 2.80 1.86
CA ASN A 203 -36.85 4.25 1.81
C ASN A 203 -37.42 4.90 3.07
N ASN A 204 -36.54 5.39 3.94
CA ASN A 204 -36.89 6.18 5.11
C ASN A 204 -36.70 7.66 4.75
N SER A 205 -37.73 8.49 4.90
CA SER A 205 -37.60 9.94 4.62
C SER A 205 -36.90 10.72 5.76
N SER A 206 -36.70 10.05 6.89
CA SER A 206 -36.02 10.50 8.10
C SER A 206 -35.03 9.39 8.53
N ASP A 207 -34.71 9.33 9.82
CA ASP A 207 -33.66 8.48 10.36
C ASP A 207 -34.01 6.98 10.36
N LEU A 208 -32.96 6.16 10.38
CA LEU A 208 -33.03 4.70 10.56
C LEU A 208 -32.14 4.28 11.73
N SER A 209 -32.72 3.59 12.71
CA SER A 209 -31.99 3.02 13.86
C SER A 209 -32.00 1.50 13.83
N VAL A 210 -30.80 0.91 13.83
CA VAL A 210 -30.56 -0.54 13.92
C VAL A 210 -30.02 -0.85 15.31
N GLY A 211 -30.84 -1.50 16.14
CA GLY A 211 -30.57 -1.68 17.56
C GLY A 211 -30.76 -0.36 18.32
N THR A 212 -31.99 -0.05 18.71
CA THR A 212 -32.28 1.17 19.49
C THR A 212 -32.12 0.92 20.98
N LEU A 213 -33.01 0.13 21.60
CA LEU A 213 -32.89 -0.37 22.98
C LEU A 213 -32.65 -1.88 23.04
N GLY A 214 -33.04 -2.61 21.98
CA GLY A 214 -32.85 -4.05 21.83
C GLY A 214 -31.74 -4.40 20.84
N SER A 215 -31.84 -5.59 20.26
CA SER A 215 -30.95 -6.09 19.21
C SER A 215 -31.61 -5.96 17.84
N GLY A 216 -30.97 -5.26 16.91
CA GLY A 216 -31.43 -5.10 15.54
C GLY A 216 -30.38 -5.56 14.54
N THR A 217 -30.82 -6.26 13.50
CA THR A 217 -29.97 -6.66 12.37
C THR A 217 -30.52 -6.12 11.05
N LEU A 218 -29.67 -5.50 10.24
CA LEU A 218 -29.97 -5.08 8.87
C LEU A 218 -29.01 -5.75 7.89
N ASN A 219 -29.56 -6.49 6.93
CA ASN A 219 -28.82 -7.08 5.83
C ASN A 219 -29.21 -6.40 4.51
N VAL A 220 -28.22 -5.85 3.81
CA VAL A 220 -28.39 -5.24 2.48
C VAL A 220 -27.56 -6.03 1.47
N GLU A 221 -28.25 -6.79 0.62
CA GLU A 221 -27.64 -7.87 -0.15
C GLU A 221 -28.03 -7.85 -1.64
N ALA A 222 -27.13 -8.35 -2.49
CA ALA A 222 -27.40 -8.66 -3.90
C ALA A 222 -28.18 -7.58 -4.68
N GLY A 223 -27.81 -6.30 -4.53
CA GLY A 223 -28.44 -5.19 -5.25
C GLY A 223 -29.56 -4.46 -4.52
N GLY A 224 -29.82 -4.81 -3.25
CA GLY A 224 -30.78 -4.12 -2.41
C GLY A 224 -30.31 -2.71 -2.01
N VAL A 225 -31.23 -1.77 -1.84
CA VAL A 225 -30.91 -0.38 -1.49
C VAL A 225 -31.70 0.10 -0.28
N VAL A 226 -31.02 0.70 0.69
CA VAL A 226 -31.63 1.34 1.85
C VAL A 226 -31.29 2.83 1.83
N ASN A 227 -32.28 3.69 2.06
CA ASN A 227 -32.10 5.14 2.11
C ASN A 227 -32.67 5.71 3.43
N ASN A 228 -31.96 6.68 4.02
CA ASN A 228 -32.40 7.44 5.20
C ASN A 228 -31.68 8.79 5.29
N THR A 229 -32.10 9.66 6.22
CA THR A 229 -31.36 10.89 6.53
C THR A 229 -30.15 10.60 7.39
N THR A 230 -30.36 10.14 8.63
CA THR A 230 -29.31 9.77 9.58
C THR A 230 -29.42 8.30 9.95
N GLY A 231 -28.30 7.61 10.00
CA GLY A 231 -28.21 6.19 10.39
C GLY A 231 -27.66 6.04 11.79
N PHE A 232 -28.25 5.16 12.60
CA PHE A 232 -27.74 4.82 13.93
C PHE A 232 -27.59 3.31 14.10
N ILE A 233 -26.42 2.84 14.53
CA ILE A 233 -26.16 1.43 14.85
C ILE A 233 -25.79 1.32 16.32
N GLY A 234 -26.57 0.56 17.10
CA GLY A 234 -26.36 0.46 18.55
C GLY A 234 -26.59 1.80 19.23
N HIS A 235 -27.76 2.40 19.02
CA HIS A 235 -28.02 3.81 19.31
C HIS A 235 -27.99 4.14 20.81
N ILE A 236 -28.65 3.34 21.66
CA ILE A 236 -28.74 3.60 23.11
C ILE A 236 -27.92 2.57 23.89
N ASN A 237 -27.42 2.96 25.07
CA ASN A 237 -26.65 2.09 25.95
C ASN A 237 -27.37 0.75 26.22
N GLY A 238 -26.64 -0.37 26.09
CA GLY A 238 -27.17 -1.73 26.25
C GLY A 238 -27.82 -2.34 24.99
N SER A 239 -28.02 -1.56 23.93
CA SER A 239 -28.51 -2.07 22.63
C SER A 239 -27.40 -2.71 21.80
N THR A 240 -27.79 -3.52 20.83
CA THR A 240 -26.87 -4.08 19.81
C THR A 240 -27.42 -3.84 18.42
N GLY A 241 -26.67 -3.13 17.59
CA GLY A 241 -26.96 -2.97 16.17
C GLY A 241 -25.96 -3.74 15.32
N LEU A 242 -26.45 -4.55 14.38
CA LEU A 242 -25.64 -5.27 13.40
C LEU A 242 -26.08 -4.90 11.99
N VAL A 243 -25.14 -4.41 11.18
CA VAL A 243 -25.41 -4.08 9.77
C VAL A 243 -24.37 -4.74 8.88
N THR A 244 -24.84 -5.40 7.82
CA THR A 244 -24.00 -5.92 6.74
C THR A 244 -24.48 -5.37 5.40
N VAL A 245 -23.55 -4.82 4.62
CA VAL A 245 -23.78 -4.40 3.23
C VAL A 245 -22.85 -5.19 2.32
N THR A 246 -23.40 -6.00 1.42
CA THR A 246 -22.61 -6.94 0.60
C THR A 246 -23.26 -7.27 -0.74
N GLY A 247 -22.44 -7.62 -1.73
CA GLY A 247 -22.88 -8.02 -3.06
C GLY A 247 -23.06 -6.84 -4.01
N SER A 248 -22.90 -7.12 -5.31
CA SER A 248 -22.91 -6.10 -6.36
C SER A 248 -24.20 -5.27 -6.36
N GLY A 249 -24.04 -3.94 -6.32
CA GLY A 249 -25.14 -2.99 -6.37
C GLY A 249 -25.85 -2.76 -5.04
N SER A 250 -25.45 -3.45 -3.96
CA SER A 250 -26.02 -3.24 -2.63
C SER A 250 -25.58 -1.92 -2.03
N GLN A 251 -26.52 -1.11 -1.55
CA GLN A 251 -26.24 0.25 -1.07
C GLN A 251 -26.99 0.61 0.20
N TRP A 252 -26.32 1.33 1.09
CA TRP A 252 -26.96 2.01 2.20
C TRP A 252 -26.58 3.49 2.22
N ASN A 253 -27.55 4.34 1.90
CA ASN A 253 -27.36 5.74 1.58
C ASN A 253 -27.92 6.66 2.68
N HIS A 254 -27.11 7.64 3.07
CA HIS A 254 -27.41 8.61 4.10
C HIS A 254 -27.30 10.02 3.52
N SER A 255 -28.39 10.78 3.54
CA SER A 255 -28.37 12.16 3.07
C SER A 255 -27.76 13.14 4.08
N VAL A 256 -27.55 12.70 5.33
CA VAL A 256 -26.94 13.49 6.41
C VAL A 256 -25.81 12.68 7.04
N ASP A 257 -26.02 12.00 8.17
CA ASP A 257 -24.93 11.41 8.95
C ASP A 257 -25.11 9.90 9.20
N LEU A 258 -24.07 9.24 9.69
CA LEU A 258 -24.08 7.86 10.18
C LEU A 258 -23.34 7.80 11.53
N ALA A 259 -23.95 7.24 12.57
CA ALA A 259 -23.30 6.96 13.86
C ALA A 259 -23.26 5.46 14.17
N ILE A 260 -22.07 4.98 14.55
CA ILE A 260 -21.80 3.56 14.86
C ILE A 260 -21.38 3.46 16.32
N GLY A 261 -22.14 2.71 17.11
CA GLY A 261 -21.96 2.58 18.56
C GLY A 261 -22.57 3.74 19.36
N GLY A 262 -23.56 4.45 18.82
CA GLY A 262 -24.20 5.56 19.55
C GLY A 262 -25.03 6.49 18.68
N GLY A 263 -25.28 7.69 19.20
CA GLY A 263 -25.91 8.80 18.48
C GLY A 263 -24.88 9.85 18.04
N MET A 264 -25.29 10.96 17.42
CA MET A 264 -24.33 11.99 16.98
C MET A 264 -23.63 12.74 18.14
N GLY A 265 -24.27 12.79 19.33
CA GLY A 265 -23.80 13.54 20.49
C GLY A 265 -23.19 12.72 21.64
N ALA A 266 -23.41 11.41 21.70
CA ALA A 266 -22.91 10.55 22.77
C ALA A 266 -22.78 9.09 22.33
N ALA A 267 -21.83 8.37 22.94
CA ALA A 267 -21.69 6.92 22.82
C ALA A 267 -22.93 6.20 23.39
N GLY A 268 -23.29 5.07 22.78
CA GLY A 268 -24.49 4.30 23.07
C GLY A 268 -24.18 2.82 23.33
N GLY A 269 -24.85 1.95 22.58
CA GLY A 269 -24.72 0.50 22.65
C GLY A 269 -23.63 -0.04 21.73
N THR A 270 -23.60 -1.35 21.54
CA THR A 270 -22.65 -2.00 20.62
C THR A 270 -23.16 -1.84 19.19
N GLY A 271 -22.41 -1.14 18.35
CA GLY A 271 -22.74 -0.99 16.93
C GLY A 271 -21.70 -1.67 16.06
N LEU A 272 -22.12 -2.58 15.18
CA LEU A 272 -21.24 -3.27 14.24
C LEU A 272 -21.72 -3.03 12.81
N LEU A 273 -20.85 -2.41 11.99
CA LEU A 273 -21.03 -2.26 10.55
C LEU A 273 -19.97 -3.06 9.80
N THR A 274 -20.39 -3.95 8.91
CA THR A 274 -19.50 -4.64 7.96
C THR A 274 -19.89 -4.27 6.54
N ILE A 275 -18.93 -3.75 5.78
CA ILE A 275 -19.08 -3.44 4.36
C ILE A 275 -18.18 -4.41 3.59
N ALA A 276 -18.79 -5.47 3.08
CA ALA A 276 -18.12 -6.57 2.42
C ALA A 276 -18.12 -6.40 0.89
N ASP A 277 -17.47 -7.33 0.18
CA ASP A 277 -17.29 -7.33 -1.27
C ASP A 277 -18.51 -6.80 -2.06
N GLY A 278 -18.30 -5.74 -2.83
CA GLY A 278 -19.31 -5.13 -3.72
C GLY A 278 -20.36 -4.25 -3.05
N GLY A 279 -20.39 -4.20 -1.71
CA GLY A 279 -21.27 -3.31 -0.96
C GLY A 279 -20.79 -1.86 -0.92
N LEU A 280 -21.73 -0.92 -0.88
CA LEU A 280 -21.47 0.52 -0.74
C LEU A 280 -22.26 1.11 0.43
N VAL A 281 -21.59 1.86 1.29
CA VAL A 281 -22.23 2.78 2.23
C VAL A 281 -21.84 4.20 1.80
N ASP A 282 -22.85 5.02 1.50
CA ASP A 282 -22.67 6.41 1.05
C ASP A 282 -23.28 7.37 2.08
N VAL A 283 -22.49 8.33 2.54
CA VAL A 283 -22.83 9.26 3.61
C VAL A 283 -22.49 10.68 3.18
N SER A 284 -23.49 11.51 2.96
CA SER A 284 -23.26 12.88 2.47
C SER A 284 -22.54 13.77 3.50
N GLY A 285 -22.76 13.53 4.79
CA GLY A 285 -22.17 14.26 5.92
C GLY A 285 -21.18 13.41 6.70
N THR A 286 -21.35 13.34 8.03
CA THR A 286 -20.37 12.72 8.93
C THR A 286 -20.70 11.25 9.20
N THR A 287 -19.70 10.39 9.01
CA THR A 287 -19.67 9.06 9.65
C THR A 287 -18.91 9.16 10.97
N LYS A 288 -19.59 8.88 12.08
CA LYS A 288 -19.07 8.92 13.44
C LYS A 288 -18.95 7.52 14.04
N LEU A 289 -17.74 7.16 14.48
CA LEU A 289 -17.44 5.88 15.09
C LEU A 289 -17.11 6.05 16.58
N TRP A 290 -17.99 5.54 17.44
CA TRP A 290 -17.83 5.59 18.90
C TRP A 290 -16.97 4.45 19.44
N SER A 291 -16.57 4.55 20.71
CA SER A 291 -15.78 3.53 21.40
C SER A 291 -16.49 2.17 21.57
N THR A 292 -17.81 2.14 21.50
CA THR A 292 -18.62 0.91 21.47
C THR A 292 -18.98 0.49 20.04
N GLY A 293 -18.47 1.21 19.05
CA GLY A 293 -18.65 0.97 17.63
C GLY A 293 -17.52 0.14 17.02
N THR A 294 -17.88 -0.68 16.05
CA THR A 294 -16.95 -1.42 15.20
C THR A 294 -17.34 -1.22 13.73
N LEU A 295 -16.40 -0.77 12.92
CA LEU A 295 -16.55 -0.67 11.46
C LEU A 295 -15.52 -1.57 10.78
N THR A 296 -16.00 -2.45 9.91
CA THR A 296 -15.18 -3.37 9.11
C THR A 296 -15.36 -3.09 7.63
N LEU A 297 -14.26 -2.74 6.94
CA LEU A 297 -14.16 -2.76 5.48
C LEU A 297 -13.51 -4.07 5.05
N ASP A 298 -14.31 -4.96 4.46
CA ASP A 298 -13.89 -6.28 3.96
C ASP A 298 -14.26 -6.45 2.48
N GLY A 299 -13.84 -5.47 1.68
CA GLY A 299 -13.88 -5.49 0.22
C GLY A 299 -14.93 -4.58 -0.41
N GLY A 300 -15.78 -3.96 0.42
CA GLY A 300 -16.72 -2.93 0.00
C GLY A 300 -16.21 -1.50 0.18
N SER A 301 -17.08 -0.53 -0.03
CA SER A 301 -16.74 0.90 -0.04
C SER A 301 -17.54 1.69 0.99
N LEU A 302 -16.85 2.53 1.78
CA LEU A 302 -17.46 3.64 2.52
C LEU A 302 -17.11 4.95 1.83
N ILE A 303 -18.10 5.71 1.40
CA ILE A 303 -17.97 7.10 0.96
C ILE A 303 -18.63 7.99 2.01
N THR A 304 -17.92 9.00 2.52
CA THR A 304 -18.43 9.87 3.57
C THR A 304 -18.00 11.32 3.36
N GLY A 305 -18.79 12.31 3.80
CA GLY A 305 -18.37 13.71 3.86
C GLY A 305 -17.19 13.90 4.81
N THR A 306 -17.39 13.57 6.09
CA THR A 306 -16.38 13.59 7.17
C THR A 306 -16.34 12.24 7.88
N PHE A 307 -15.17 11.82 8.39
CA PHE A 307 -15.04 10.61 9.23
C PHE A 307 -14.51 10.97 10.63
N GLU A 308 -15.35 10.85 11.66
CA GLU A 308 -15.03 11.14 13.07
C GLU A 308 -14.88 9.85 13.88
N LYS A 309 -13.89 9.78 14.78
CA LYS A 309 -13.70 8.64 15.70
C LYS A 309 -13.48 9.08 17.14
N THR A 310 -13.85 8.24 18.11
CA THR A 310 -13.61 8.48 19.54
C THR A 310 -12.82 7.36 20.17
N ALA A 311 -11.80 7.68 20.97
CA ALA A 311 -10.87 6.71 21.57
C ALA A 311 -11.54 5.45 22.16
N GLY A 312 -11.04 4.28 21.74
CA GLY A 312 -11.48 2.94 22.18
C GLY A 312 -12.35 2.21 21.15
N GLU A 313 -12.60 2.86 20.01
CA GLU A 313 -13.30 2.33 18.86
C GLU A 313 -12.51 1.23 18.13
N ILE A 314 -13.21 0.43 17.32
CA ILE A 314 -12.58 -0.58 16.45
C ILE A 314 -12.87 -0.23 14.99
N PHE A 315 -11.83 0.12 14.23
CA PHE A 315 -11.90 0.23 12.78
C PHE A 315 -10.98 -0.82 12.14
N MET A 316 -11.57 -1.78 11.42
CA MET A 316 -10.86 -2.86 10.72
C MET A 316 -10.90 -2.62 9.22
N PHE A 317 -9.75 -2.34 8.61
CA PHE A 317 -9.60 -2.20 7.16
C PHE A 317 -8.89 -3.45 6.61
N ASN A 318 -9.65 -4.46 6.21
CA ASN A 318 -9.10 -5.69 5.63
C ASN A 318 -8.81 -5.50 4.12
N LYS A 319 -9.78 -4.94 3.39
CA LYS A 319 -9.73 -4.58 1.96
C LYS A 319 -10.92 -3.67 1.62
N GLY A 320 -10.88 -2.98 0.47
CA GLY A 320 -12.00 -2.13 0.00
C GLY A 320 -11.60 -0.68 -0.23
N THR A 321 -12.55 0.25 -0.09
CA THR A 321 -12.32 1.69 -0.31
C THR A 321 -12.92 2.54 0.80
N LEU A 322 -12.15 3.51 1.31
CA LEU A 322 -12.66 4.61 2.13
C LEU A 322 -12.46 5.91 1.34
N GLY A 323 -13.56 6.56 0.94
CA GLY A 323 -13.55 7.86 0.26
C GLY A 323 -14.10 8.95 1.17
N VAL A 324 -13.38 10.06 1.32
CA VAL A 324 -13.82 11.23 2.09
C VAL A 324 -13.94 12.43 1.16
N THR A 325 -15.09 13.12 1.15
CA THR A 325 -15.42 14.09 0.09
C THR A 325 -15.42 15.57 0.50
N ASP A 326 -15.33 15.93 1.79
CA ASP A 326 -15.20 17.33 2.19
C ASP A 326 -13.74 17.82 2.06
N SER A 327 -13.55 18.90 1.28
CA SER A 327 -12.25 19.54 0.99
C SER A 327 -11.91 20.72 1.92
N GLY A 328 -12.81 21.08 2.85
CA GLY A 328 -12.68 22.24 3.73
C GLY A 328 -12.00 21.97 5.07
N GLN A 329 -11.81 20.70 5.42
CA GLN A 329 -11.05 20.26 6.58
C GLN A 329 -9.95 19.32 6.09
N ILE A 330 -8.75 19.45 6.65
CA ILE A 330 -7.81 18.33 6.65
C ILE A 330 -8.61 17.15 7.20
N LEU A 331 -8.63 16.01 6.51
CA LEU A 331 -9.13 14.74 7.07
C LEU A 331 -8.29 14.45 8.32
N THR A 332 -8.70 15.06 9.42
CA THR A 332 -8.09 15.03 10.72
C THR A 332 -8.98 14.07 11.49
N ILE A 333 -8.82 12.78 11.23
CA ILE A 333 -9.42 11.71 12.03
C ILE A 333 -8.76 11.67 13.43
N ASP A 334 -8.63 12.79 14.16
CA ASP A 334 -7.65 12.98 15.28
C ASP A 334 -6.54 11.91 15.29
N ALA A 335 -5.61 11.81 14.33
CA ALA A 335 -4.97 12.76 13.42
C ALA A 335 -4.09 13.83 14.07
N ASN A 336 -3.76 13.62 15.34
CA ASN A 336 -2.39 13.88 15.78
C ASN A 336 -1.50 12.63 15.68
N ASN A 337 -2.04 11.53 15.14
CA ASN A 337 -1.49 10.18 15.16
C ASN A 337 -2.48 9.25 14.39
N PHE A 338 -2.21 8.75 13.17
CA PHE A 338 -2.51 7.33 12.94
C PHE A 338 -1.43 6.54 13.69
N SER A 339 -1.44 6.63 15.02
CA SER A 339 -0.65 5.74 15.85
C SER A 339 -1.46 4.47 15.95
N LEU A 340 -1.00 3.46 15.24
CA LEU A 340 -1.11 2.12 15.75
C LEU A 340 -0.43 2.13 17.13
N ALA A 341 -1.21 1.92 18.21
CA ALA A 341 -0.69 1.75 19.57
C ALA A 341 0.58 0.87 19.55
N ASN A 342 1.53 1.12 20.46
CA ASN A 342 2.78 0.37 20.53
C ASN A 342 2.50 -1.15 20.40
N GLY A 343 2.90 -1.75 19.27
CA GLY A 343 2.61 -3.15 18.93
C GLY A 343 1.44 -3.43 17.98
N THR A 344 0.82 -2.43 17.32
CA THR A 344 -0.18 -2.66 16.26
C THR A 344 0.42 -2.40 14.86
N THR A 345 -0.12 -3.08 13.85
CA THR A 345 0.48 -3.26 12.52
C THR A 345 -0.43 -2.67 11.42
N PHE A 346 0.02 -1.71 10.60
CA PHE A 346 -0.67 -1.31 9.37
C PHE A 346 -0.30 -2.36 8.35
N ASN A 347 -1.21 -3.28 8.05
CA ASN A 347 -0.87 -4.45 7.26
C ASN A 347 -1.77 -4.57 6.03
N THR A 348 -1.15 -4.59 4.86
CA THR A 348 -1.79 -4.92 3.58
C THR A 348 -1.75 -6.43 3.31
N ASN A 349 -1.85 -7.25 4.37
CA ASN A 349 -1.55 -8.69 4.49
C ASN A 349 -2.11 -9.61 3.39
N ALA A 350 -3.07 -9.11 2.60
CA ALA A 350 -3.38 -9.52 1.24
C ALA A 350 -4.30 -8.46 0.61
N GLY A 351 -3.76 -7.47 -0.10
CA GLY A 351 -4.56 -6.42 -0.73
C GLY A 351 -3.75 -5.29 -1.37
N THR A 352 -4.44 -4.43 -2.11
CA THR A 352 -3.85 -3.23 -2.71
C THR A 352 -4.46 -1.99 -2.07
N THR A 353 -3.61 -1.16 -1.48
CA THR A 353 -3.99 0.16 -0.98
C THR A 353 -3.35 1.21 -1.88
N THR A 354 -4.15 2.11 -2.46
CA THR A 354 -3.65 3.21 -3.29
C THR A 354 -4.03 4.55 -2.68
N LEU A 355 -3.02 5.36 -2.36
CA LEU A 355 -3.19 6.78 -2.08
C LEU A 355 -3.02 7.53 -3.41
N VAL A 356 -3.96 8.43 -3.72
CA VAL A 356 -3.94 9.21 -4.97
C VAL A 356 -3.74 10.70 -4.69
N THR A 357 -3.27 11.43 -5.71
CA THR A 357 -2.97 12.87 -5.70
C THR A 357 -3.94 13.70 -4.86
N GLU A 358 -3.40 14.63 -4.06
CA GLU A 358 -4.04 15.51 -3.05
C GLU A 358 -4.21 14.93 -1.63
N GLN A 359 -3.98 13.63 -1.42
CA GLN A 359 -4.12 13.01 -0.09
C GLN A 359 -2.84 13.11 0.75
N HIS A 360 -2.98 13.34 2.06
CA HIS A 360 -1.90 13.22 3.06
C HIS A 360 -2.33 12.23 4.14
N LEU A 361 -1.48 11.26 4.48
CA LEU A 361 -1.67 10.29 5.55
C LEU A 361 -0.44 10.30 6.47
N GLU A 362 -0.63 10.40 7.79
CA GLU A 362 0.45 10.39 8.78
C GLU A 362 0.25 9.26 9.79
N ILE A 363 1.30 8.46 10.02
CA ILE A 363 1.34 7.26 10.85
C ILE A 363 2.30 7.45 12.04
N ASN A 364 1.79 7.50 13.25
CA ASN A 364 2.61 7.78 14.43
C ASN A 364 2.98 6.48 15.15
N GLY A 365 3.74 5.69 14.40
CA GLY A 365 4.21 4.35 14.73
C GLY A 365 4.90 3.73 13.52
N LEU A 366 5.12 2.42 13.58
CA LEU A 366 5.65 1.66 12.46
C LEU A 366 4.54 1.22 11.49
N ALA A 367 4.91 0.98 10.23
CA ALA A 367 4.04 0.38 9.22
C ALA A 367 4.70 -0.85 8.60
N THR A 368 3.90 -1.85 8.23
CA THR A 368 4.41 -3.14 7.71
C THR A 368 3.62 -3.61 6.49
N ILE A 369 4.29 -3.70 5.34
CA ILE A 369 3.74 -4.29 4.13
C ILE A 369 4.19 -5.75 4.10
N ASP A 370 3.28 -6.70 4.31
CA ASP A 370 3.55 -8.14 4.38
C ASP A 370 2.45 -8.93 3.63
N GLY A 371 2.56 -10.25 3.55
CA GLY A 371 1.54 -11.18 3.05
C GLY A 371 1.24 -11.07 1.55
N GLY A 372 2.16 -10.49 0.76
CA GLY A 372 1.94 -10.12 -0.63
C GLY A 372 1.24 -8.77 -0.80
N GLY A 373 1.14 -7.98 0.28
CA GLY A 373 0.54 -6.66 0.28
C GLY A 373 1.24 -5.68 -0.65
N ILE A 374 0.43 -4.79 -1.25
CA ILE A 374 0.91 -3.73 -2.14
C ILE A 374 0.40 -2.39 -1.62
N LEU A 375 1.33 -1.53 -1.24
CA LEU A 375 1.04 -0.13 -0.94
C LEU A 375 1.51 0.74 -2.11
N THR A 376 0.62 1.54 -2.68
CA THR A 376 0.94 2.49 -3.75
C THR A 376 0.62 3.90 -3.30
N THR A 377 1.60 4.80 -3.35
CA THR A 377 1.40 6.25 -3.22
C THR A 377 1.60 6.88 -4.59
N ALA A 378 0.50 7.18 -5.29
CA ALA A 378 0.48 7.76 -6.63
C ALA A 378 0.10 9.25 -6.54
N GLY A 379 1.08 10.09 -6.20
CA GLY A 379 0.84 11.44 -5.70
C GLY A 379 0.45 11.46 -4.21
N GLY A 380 0.29 12.67 -3.64
CA GLY A 380 0.02 12.84 -2.21
C GLY A 380 1.23 12.56 -1.32
N SER A 381 1.02 12.41 -0.01
CA SER A 381 2.09 12.10 0.94
C SER A 381 1.68 11.09 2.03
N LEU A 382 2.63 10.26 2.42
CA LEU A 382 2.53 9.26 3.48
C LEU A 382 3.70 9.48 4.45
N ALA A 383 3.44 10.04 5.63
CA ALA A 383 4.44 10.22 6.67
C ALA A 383 4.30 9.16 7.75
N MET A 384 5.42 8.68 8.30
CA MET A 384 5.49 7.83 9.47
C MET A 384 6.51 8.43 10.46
N GLU A 385 6.27 8.36 11.76
CA GLU A 385 7.27 8.83 12.74
C GLU A 385 8.41 7.82 12.95
N ASP A 386 8.16 6.53 12.77
CA ASP A 386 9.09 5.46 13.13
C ASP A 386 9.50 4.61 11.91
N ILE A 387 9.26 3.30 11.93
CA ILE A 387 9.82 2.37 10.95
C ILE A 387 8.82 2.02 9.84
N LEU A 388 9.27 2.00 8.59
CA LEU A 388 8.54 1.35 7.49
C LEU A 388 9.20 0.03 7.11
N PHE A 389 8.48 -1.08 7.30
CA PHE A 389 8.88 -2.38 6.79
C PHE A 389 8.15 -2.72 5.49
N VAL A 390 8.93 -3.11 4.48
CA VAL A 390 8.46 -3.67 3.22
C VAL A 390 8.96 -5.11 3.14
N GLY A 391 8.08 -6.08 3.32
CA GLY A 391 8.42 -7.48 3.54
C GLY A 391 9.12 -7.69 4.88
N ASN A 392 8.38 -7.53 5.99
CA ASN A 392 8.91 -7.72 7.33
C ASN A 392 9.14 -9.19 7.65
N SER A 393 8.09 -10.01 7.53
CA SER A 393 8.11 -11.44 7.86
C SER A 393 7.66 -12.34 6.71
N SER A 394 7.12 -11.72 5.65
CA SER A 394 6.70 -12.36 4.41
C SER A 394 6.87 -11.37 3.25
N ASP A 395 6.25 -11.61 2.10
CA ASP A 395 6.45 -10.75 0.94
C ASP A 395 5.71 -9.41 1.07
N GLY A 396 6.31 -8.31 0.60
CA GLY A 396 5.67 -6.99 0.60
C GLY A 396 6.16 -6.09 -0.52
N THR A 397 5.27 -5.22 -1.04
CA THR A 397 5.57 -4.30 -2.13
C THR A 397 5.18 -2.84 -1.82
N LEU A 398 6.12 -1.92 -2.00
CA LEU A 398 5.88 -0.46 -1.97
C LEU A 398 6.09 0.15 -3.35
N ASN A 399 5.12 0.93 -3.82
CA ASN A 399 5.21 1.71 -5.05
C ASN A 399 5.01 3.20 -4.76
N VAL A 400 6.06 4.00 -4.90
CA VAL A 400 6.01 5.47 -4.80
C VAL A 400 6.06 6.05 -6.21
N LEU A 401 4.90 6.43 -6.73
CA LEU A 401 4.70 6.77 -8.13
C LEU A 401 4.13 8.18 -8.31
N ALA A 402 4.25 8.71 -9.53
CA ALA A 402 3.50 9.89 -9.98
C ALA A 402 3.56 11.11 -9.02
N GLY A 403 4.71 11.37 -8.39
CA GLY A 403 4.87 12.50 -7.47
C GLY A 403 4.50 12.21 -6.02
N GLY A 404 4.27 10.96 -5.64
CA GLY A 404 3.99 10.57 -4.26
C GLY A 404 5.21 10.77 -3.34
N VAL A 405 4.98 11.14 -2.09
CA VAL A 405 6.06 11.34 -1.10
C VAL A 405 5.84 10.44 0.11
N VAL A 406 6.75 9.50 0.35
CA VAL A 406 6.78 8.68 1.57
C VAL A 406 7.88 9.22 2.48
N SER A 407 7.62 9.36 3.78
CA SER A 407 8.66 9.71 4.75
C SER A 407 8.54 8.90 6.05
N ASN A 408 9.66 8.52 6.64
CA ASN A 408 9.72 7.74 7.89
C ASN A 408 11.05 7.96 8.62
N SER A 409 11.22 7.43 9.83
CA SER A 409 12.52 7.44 10.52
C SER A 409 13.47 6.43 9.90
N GLU A 410 13.11 5.14 9.94
CA GLU A 410 13.92 4.06 9.37
C GLU A 410 13.14 3.21 8.37
N GLY A 411 13.75 2.85 7.25
CA GLY A 411 13.10 2.04 6.22
C GLY A 411 13.80 0.70 6.05
N PHE A 412 13.02 -0.37 5.94
CA PHE A 412 13.50 -1.75 5.79
C PHE A 412 12.81 -2.39 4.60
N ILE A 413 13.60 -3.02 3.72
CA ILE A 413 13.12 -3.86 2.63
C ILE A 413 13.70 -5.27 2.86
N GLY A 414 12.87 -6.28 3.07
CA GLY A 414 13.32 -7.64 3.41
C GLY A 414 13.90 -7.70 4.83
N SER A 415 13.05 -7.50 5.85
CA SER A 415 13.48 -7.29 7.24
C SER A 415 14.00 -8.55 7.94
N SER A 416 13.29 -9.68 7.77
CA SER A 416 13.51 -10.94 8.51
C SER A 416 13.95 -12.08 7.59
N ASN A 417 14.57 -13.11 8.16
CA ASN A 417 14.99 -14.29 7.41
C ASN A 417 13.81 -14.93 6.64
N GLY A 418 13.98 -15.11 5.32
CA GLY A 418 12.98 -15.69 4.43
C GLY A 418 11.88 -14.73 3.96
N SER A 419 11.91 -13.45 4.33
CA SER A 419 10.99 -12.43 3.80
C SER A 419 11.54 -11.79 2.52
N THR A 420 10.65 -11.40 1.60
CA THR A 420 11.01 -10.66 0.38
C THR A 420 10.37 -9.28 0.37
N GLY A 421 11.17 -8.22 0.37
CA GLY A 421 10.69 -6.86 0.18
C GLY A 421 11.00 -6.34 -1.22
N VAL A 422 10.04 -5.65 -1.84
CA VAL A 422 10.27 -4.92 -3.10
C VAL A 422 9.75 -3.49 -2.97
N ALA A 423 10.58 -2.51 -3.30
CA ALA A 423 10.14 -1.12 -3.38
C ALA A 423 10.55 -0.48 -4.71
N THR A 424 9.62 0.27 -5.29
CA THR A 424 9.84 1.07 -6.50
C THR A 424 9.53 2.53 -6.21
N VAL A 425 10.49 3.43 -6.44
CA VAL A 425 10.30 4.89 -6.39
C VAL A 425 10.51 5.41 -7.80
N SER A 426 9.42 5.79 -8.48
CA SER A 426 9.45 6.11 -9.91
C SER A 426 8.61 7.31 -10.30
N GLY A 427 9.11 8.08 -11.24
CA GLY A 427 8.46 9.28 -11.77
C GLY A 427 8.93 10.57 -11.09
N SER A 428 8.90 11.67 -11.85
CA SER A 428 9.30 12.99 -11.38
C SER A 428 8.52 13.42 -10.13
N GLY A 429 9.26 13.83 -9.10
CA GLY A 429 8.70 14.30 -7.82
C GLY A 429 8.39 13.19 -6.82
N SER A 430 8.45 11.92 -7.23
CA SER A 430 8.28 10.78 -6.33
C SER A 430 9.46 10.67 -5.38
N GLN A 431 9.18 10.55 -4.07
CA GLN A 431 10.22 10.59 -3.03
C GLN A 431 9.98 9.56 -1.94
N TRP A 432 11.06 8.94 -1.46
CA TRP A 432 11.08 8.20 -0.20
C TRP A 432 12.18 8.74 0.72
N ASN A 433 11.76 9.44 1.77
CA ASN A 433 12.62 10.21 2.66
C ASN A 433 12.69 9.57 4.06
N ASN A 434 13.81 8.92 4.37
CA ASN A 434 14.08 8.35 5.69
C ASN A 434 14.93 9.34 6.48
N SER A 435 14.60 9.64 7.74
CA SER A 435 15.41 10.59 8.53
C SER A 435 16.63 9.95 9.19
N SER A 436 16.65 8.61 9.30
CA SER A 436 17.69 7.79 9.92
C SER A 436 18.20 6.72 8.93
N HIS A 437 18.35 5.47 9.38
CA HIS A 437 18.89 4.36 8.59
C HIS A 437 17.92 3.85 7.54
N PHE A 438 18.47 3.36 6.43
CA PHE A 438 17.71 2.70 5.39
C PHE A 438 18.38 1.40 4.97
N TYR A 439 17.63 0.31 5.01
CA TYR A 439 18.12 -1.06 4.85
C TYR A 439 17.46 -1.75 3.65
N VAL A 440 18.27 -2.27 2.75
CA VAL A 440 17.84 -3.09 1.61
C VAL A 440 18.41 -4.50 1.78
N GLY A 441 17.58 -5.49 2.05
CA GLY A 441 18.01 -6.83 2.44
C GLY A 441 18.63 -6.83 3.84
N HIS A 442 17.80 -6.70 4.88
CA HIS A 442 18.29 -6.61 6.25
C HIS A 442 18.70 -8.01 6.78
N GLN A 443 17.73 -8.89 7.04
CA GLN A 443 17.94 -10.33 7.27
C GLN A 443 17.31 -11.21 6.18
N GLY A 444 16.40 -10.65 5.38
CA GLY A 444 15.78 -11.31 4.23
C GLY A 444 16.33 -10.81 2.90
N ASP A 445 15.54 -10.97 1.85
CA ASP A 445 15.85 -10.48 0.51
C ASP A 445 15.14 -9.14 0.26
N GLY A 446 15.89 -8.12 -0.12
CA GLY A 446 15.34 -6.79 -0.39
C GLY A 446 15.74 -6.26 -1.75
N THR A 447 14.76 -5.71 -2.48
CA THR A 447 14.98 -5.06 -3.78
C THR A 447 14.48 -3.62 -3.75
N LEU A 448 15.34 -2.66 -4.10
CA LEU A 448 14.99 -1.25 -4.32
C LEU A 448 15.22 -0.86 -5.78
N ASN A 449 14.21 -0.28 -6.42
CA ASN A 449 14.32 0.34 -7.74
C ASN A 449 14.01 1.84 -7.63
N VAL A 450 14.96 2.68 -8.02
CA VAL A 450 14.81 4.14 -8.09
C VAL A 450 14.97 4.57 -9.55
N GLU A 451 13.86 4.96 -10.16
CA GLU A 451 13.77 5.06 -11.62
C GLU A 451 13.04 6.33 -12.08
N ALA A 452 13.21 6.70 -13.35
CA ALA A 452 12.44 7.75 -14.02
C ALA A 452 12.29 9.07 -13.24
N GLY A 453 13.35 9.52 -12.53
CA GLY A 453 13.35 10.76 -11.77
C GLY A 453 12.89 10.64 -10.30
N GLY A 454 12.73 9.41 -9.80
CA GLY A 454 12.46 9.15 -8.38
C GLY A 454 13.66 9.46 -7.47
N VAL A 455 13.39 9.79 -6.21
CA VAL A 455 14.43 10.16 -5.24
C VAL A 455 14.27 9.39 -3.94
N VAL A 456 15.35 8.75 -3.48
CA VAL A 456 15.46 8.18 -2.13
C VAL A 456 16.45 9.01 -1.32
N SER A 457 16.12 9.35 -0.09
CA SER A 457 17.04 10.01 0.84
C SER A 457 17.05 9.36 2.22
N ASN A 458 18.22 9.35 2.86
CA ASN A 458 18.41 8.80 4.20
C ASN A 458 19.71 9.30 4.86
N SER A 459 19.90 9.04 6.16
CA SER A 459 21.12 9.42 6.85
C SER A 459 22.25 8.42 6.61
N SER A 460 22.00 7.12 6.78
CA SER A 460 22.95 6.04 6.50
C SER A 460 22.26 4.88 5.80
N GLY A 461 22.82 4.41 4.69
CA GLY A 461 22.25 3.36 3.86
C GLY A 461 23.02 2.06 4.00
N SER A 462 22.33 0.92 3.97
CA SER A 462 22.97 -0.40 3.98
C SER A 462 22.24 -1.40 3.09
N ILE A 463 23.00 -2.16 2.31
CA ILE A 463 22.50 -3.16 1.37
C ILE A 463 23.11 -4.52 1.76
N GLY A 464 22.30 -5.54 2.03
CA GLY A 464 22.76 -6.89 2.42
C GLY A 464 23.41 -6.89 3.80
N THR A 465 22.63 -6.74 4.87
CA THR A 465 23.17 -6.34 6.17
C THR A 465 23.52 -7.48 7.13
N SER A 466 22.85 -8.63 7.03
CA SER A 466 23.04 -9.79 7.91
C SER A 466 23.58 -11.00 7.16
N ASN A 467 24.16 -11.96 7.88
CA ASN A 467 24.63 -13.20 7.27
C ASN A 467 23.51 -13.94 6.53
N GLY A 468 23.73 -14.27 5.25
CA GLY A 468 22.74 -14.92 4.38
C GLY A 468 21.67 -14.00 3.78
N SER A 469 21.62 -12.70 4.14
CA SER A 469 20.71 -11.73 3.52
C SER A 469 21.21 -11.26 2.15
N THR A 470 20.28 -10.96 1.24
CA THR A 470 20.56 -10.39 -0.08
C THR A 470 19.90 -9.03 -0.23
N GLY A 471 20.69 -8.00 -0.48
CA GLY A 471 20.18 -6.68 -0.86
C GLY A 471 20.54 -6.33 -2.29
N VAL A 472 19.57 -5.85 -3.06
CA VAL A 472 19.76 -5.37 -4.43
C VAL A 472 19.15 -3.99 -4.56
N ALA A 473 19.93 -3.02 -5.04
CA ALA A 473 19.43 -1.70 -5.36
C ALA A 473 19.84 -1.26 -6.76
N THR A 474 18.90 -0.65 -7.49
CA THR A 474 19.13 -0.05 -8.80
C THR A 474 18.71 1.41 -8.77
N VAL A 475 19.60 2.31 -9.19
CA VAL A 475 19.31 3.73 -9.42
C VAL A 475 19.53 4.00 -10.90
N SER A 476 18.45 4.09 -11.68
CA SER A 476 18.52 4.19 -13.14
C SER A 476 17.73 5.36 -13.72
N GLY A 477 18.24 5.94 -14.80
CA GLY A 477 17.58 6.99 -15.56
C GLY A 477 17.88 8.40 -15.06
N SER A 478 17.80 9.34 -15.98
CA SER A 478 18.06 10.76 -15.71
C SER A 478 17.18 11.31 -14.58
N GLY A 479 17.81 11.96 -13.60
CA GLY A 479 17.15 12.60 -12.46
C GLY A 479 16.89 11.67 -11.29
N SER A 480 17.02 10.35 -11.46
CA SER A 480 16.88 9.36 -10.39
C SER A 480 18.05 9.47 -9.41
N GLN A 481 17.75 9.51 -8.11
CA GLN A 481 18.76 9.80 -7.09
C GLN A 481 18.62 8.94 -5.84
N TRP A 482 19.77 8.55 -5.27
CA TRP A 482 19.85 8.07 -3.89
C TRP A 482 20.86 8.90 -3.09
N ASN A 483 20.33 9.73 -2.18
CA ASN A 483 21.09 10.72 -1.42
C ASN A 483 21.23 10.29 0.05
N ASN A 484 22.43 9.90 0.45
CA ASN A 484 22.76 9.55 1.84
C ASN A 484 23.57 10.71 2.46
N SER A 485 23.18 11.24 3.62
CA SER A 485 24.00 12.29 4.27
C SER A 485 25.24 11.74 5.00
N GLY A 486 25.31 10.43 5.20
CA GLY A 486 26.32 9.70 5.97
C GLY A 486 26.93 8.55 5.18
N THR A 487 27.03 7.37 5.79
CA THR A 487 27.70 6.21 5.17
C THR A 487 26.73 5.44 4.27
N LEU A 488 27.20 4.96 3.12
CA LEU A 488 26.53 3.92 2.32
C LEU A 488 27.38 2.65 2.34
N SER A 489 26.82 1.56 2.88
CA SER A 489 27.46 0.24 2.91
C SER A 489 26.78 -0.72 1.95
N VAL A 490 27.56 -1.37 1.09
CA VAL A 490 27.09 -2.38 0.13
C VAL A 490 27.76 -3.70 0.47
N GLY A 491 26.98 -4.65 0.99
CA GLY A 491 27.45 -5.87 1.63
C GLY A 491 28.05 -5.56 3.00
N THR A 492 27.24 -5.62 4.06
CA THR A 492 27.74 -5.42 5.44
C THR A 492 28.25 -6.74 6.02
N LEU A 493 27.34 -7.66 6.37
CA LEU A 493 27.62 -9.08 6.70
C LEU A 493 27.09 -10.03 5.61
N GLY A 494 26.16 -9.57 4.76
CA GLY A 494 25.52 -10.36 3.71
C GLY A 494 26.05 -10.06 2.31
N SER A 495 25.20 -10.30 1.31
CA SER A 495 25.47 -9.94 -0.09
C SER A 495 24.71 -8.66 -0.46
N GLY A 496 25.44 -7.62 -0.84
CA GLY A 496 24.86 -6.37 -1.32
C GLY A 496 25.27 -6.07 -2.76
N THR A 497 24.31 -5.65 -3.58
CA THR A 497 24.53 -5.20 -4.95
C THR A 497 23.91 -3.82 -5.17
N LEU A 498 24.68 -2.88 -5.72
CA LEU A 498 24.21 -1.57 -6.17
C LEU A 498 24.55 -1.37 -7.65
N SER A 499 23.55 -1.03 -8.44
CA SER A 499 23.72 -0.64 -9.85
C SER A 499 23.30 0.82 -10.04
N VAL A 500 24.21 1.65 -10.55
CA VAL A 500 23.96 3.05 -10.90
C VAL A 500 24.06 3.19 -12.41
N LEU A 501 22.91 3.36 -13.06
CA LEU A 501 22.74 3.13 -14.48
C LEU A 501 22.10 4.34 -15.19
N GLU A 502 22.33 4.46 -16.49
CA GLU A 502 21.57 5.34 -17.40
C GLU A 502 21.36 6.79 -16.92
N GLY A 503 22.36 7.39 -16.26
CA GLY A 503 22.29 8.76 -15.75
C GLY A 503 21.78 8.90 -14.31
N GLY A 504 21.66 7.79 -13.57
CA GLY A 504 21.35 7.78 -12.15
C GLY A 504 22.49 8.36 -11.30
N LEU A 505 22.15 8.91 -10.13
CA LEU A 505 23.10 9.55 -9.21
C LEU A 505 22.97 8.97 -7.80
N VAL A 506 24.08 8.49 -7.25
CA VAL A 506 24.20 8.12 -5.84
C VAL A 506 25.20 9.05 -5.16
N SER A 507 24.83 9.58 -3.99
CA SER A 507 25.72 10.41 -3.18
C SER A 507 25.74 9.95 -1.73
N ASN A 508 26.93 10.02 -1.11
CA ASN A 508 27.13 9.74 0.31
C ASN A 508 28.41 10.38 0.84
N THR A 509 28.62 10.33 2.15
CA THR A 509 29.86 10.79 2.80
C THR A 509 30.96 9.73 2.68
N VAL A 510 30.75 8.53 3.20
CA VAL A 510 31.72 7.41 3.13
C VAL A 510 31.11 6.22 2.43
N GLY A 511 31.80 5.67 1.41
CA GLY A 511 31.37 4.47 0.68
C GLY A 511 32.10 3.24 1.18
N ARG A 512 31.37 2.15 1.47
CA ARG A 512 31.94 0.89 1.95
C ARG A 512 31.40 -0.29 1.18
N LEU A 513 32.27 -1.11 0.62
CA LEU A 513 31.93 -2.40 0.03
C LEU A 513 32.50 -3.52 0.90
N ALA A 514 31.67 -4.53 1.19
CA ALA A 514 32.05 -5.73 1.93
C ALA A 514 32.71 -5.39 3.28
N TYR A 515 31.91 -4.87 4.21
CA TYR A 515 32.39 -4.31 5.47
C TYR A 515 33.01 -5.36 6.40
N GLU A 516 32.33 -6.50 6.59
CA GLU A 516 32.73 -7.58 7.50
C GLU A 516 33.29 -8.81 6.77
N SER A 517 33.93 -9.73 7.49
CA SER A 517 34.40 -11.01 6.94
C SER A 517 33.30 -11.79 6.23
N ASP A 518 33.64 -12.47 5.13
CA ASP A 518 32.75 -13.30 4.30
C ASP A 518 31.57 -12.54 3.62
N SER A 519 31.42 -11.24 3.87
CA SER A 519 30.47 -10.39 3.14
C SER A 519 30.90 -10.16 1.70
N THR A 520 29.92 -9.91 0.82
CA THR A 520 30.16 -9.57 -0.59
C THR A 520 29.47 -8.25 -0.91
N GLY A 521 30.23 -7.30 -1.44
CA GLY A 521 29.73 -5.99 -1.85
C GLY A 521 30.06 -5.72 -3.31
N VAL A 522 29.06 -5.57 -4.16
CA VAL A 522 29.25 -5.31 -5.59
C VAL A 522 28.61 -3.97 -5.95
N VAL A 523 29.38 -3.06 -6.53
CA VAL A 523 28.88 -1.80 -7.09
C VAL A 523 29.27 -1.70 -8.55
N THR A 524 28.28 -1.41 -9.40
CA THR A 524 28.50 -1.10 -10.82
C THR A 524 27.98 0.30 -11.12
N VAL A 525 28.83 1.14 -11.69
CA VAL A 525 28.48 2.48 -12.18
C VAL A 525 28.70 2.48 -13.69
N SER A 526 27.60 2.50 -14.44
CA SER A 526 27.63 2.26 -15.89
C SER A 526 26.68 3.19 -16.65
N GLY A 527 27.10 3.60 -17.84
CA GLY A 527 26.33 4.49 -18.71
C GLY A 527 26.66 5.97 -18.51
N SER A 528 26.48 6.74 -19.58
CA SER A 528 26.78 8.17 -19.59
C SER A 528 25.95 8.93 -18.55
N GLY A 529 26.61 9.75 -17.74
CA GLY A 529 25.99 10.57 -16.70
C GLY A 529 25.78 9.85 -15.36
N SER A 530 25.91 8.51 -15.32
CA SER A 530 25.82 7.73 -14.10
C SER A 530 26.95 8.06 -13.14
N GLN A 531 26.62 8.34 -11.89
CA GLN A 531 27.58 8.87 -10.93
C GLN A 531 27.44 8.26 -9.54
N TRP A 532 28.57 7.95 -8.92
CA TRP A 532 28.65 7.66 -7.49
C TRP A 532 29.66 8.57 -6.79
N ASN A 533 29.14 9.53 -6.01
CA ASN A 533 29.92 10.60 -5.40
C ASN A 533 30.03 10.41 -3.89
N ASN A 534 31.26 10.20 -3.42
CA ASN A 534 31.60 10.11 -2.01
C ASN A 534 32.34 11.39 -1.60
N THR A 535 31.88 12.12 -0.58
CA THR A 535 32.60 13.34 -0.16
C THR A 535 33.85 13.03 0.66
N GLU A 536 33.93 11.86 1.27
CA GLU A 536 35.09 11.34 2.00
C GLU A 536 35.62 10.04 1.36
N ASN A 537 35.96 9.01 2.15
CA ASN A 537 36.69 7.85 1.68
C ASN A 537 35.78 6.81 1.01
N LEU A 538 36.35 6.08 0.05
CA LEU A 538 35.75 4.90 -0.55
C LEU A 538 36.61 3.68 -0.22
N TYR A 539 35.97 2.63 0.30
CA TYR A 539 36.60 1.35 0.59
C TYR A 539 35.99 0.25 -0.26
N VAL A 540 36.79 -0.32 -1.16
CA VAL A 540 36.47 -1.50 -1.97
C VAL A 540 37.03 -2.72 -1.26
N GLY A 541 36.17 -3.36 -0.45
CA GLY A 541 36.54 -4.49 0.40
C GLY A 541 37.28 -4.05 1.66
N ILE A 542 36.58 -4.14 2.79
CA ILE A 542 37.14 -3.87 4.11
C ILE A 542 37.46 -5.21 4.78
N GLY A 543 36.41 -5.91 5.22
CA GLY A 543 36.47 -7.23 5.85
C GLY A 543 36.18 -8.38 4.87
N GLY A 544 35.41 -8.12 3.82
CA GLY A 544 34.95 -9.12 2.86
C GLY A 544 35.43 -8.85 1.43
N SER A 545 34.77 -9.45 0.45
CA SER A 545 35.10 -9.30 -0.97
C SER A 545 34.31 -8.17 -1.61
N GLY A 546 34.98 -7.04 -1.84
CA GLY A 546 34.41 -5.88 -2.55
C GLY A 546 34.71 -5.91 -4.05
N THR A 547 33.73 -5.59 -4.88
CA THR A 547 33.86 -5.42 -6.33
C THR A 547 33.33 -4.06 -6.75
N LEU A 548 34.16 -3.24 -7.39
CA LEU A 548 33.77 -1.98 -8.01
C LEU A 548 33.98 -2.03 -9.52
N ASN A 549 32.92 -1.86 -10.30
CA ASN A 549 32.98 -1.73 -11.74
C ASN A 549 32.58 -0.32 -12.15
N VAL A 550 33.47 0.38 -12.86
CA VAL A 550 33.21 1.70 -13.44
C VAL A 550 33.37 1.58 -14.94
N GLU A 551 32.25 1.56 -15.65
CA GLU A 551 32.24 1.17 -17.06
C GLU A 551 31.31 2.03 -17.91
N ALA A 552 31.46 1.94 -19.24
CA ALA A 552 30.57 2.57 -20.23
C ALA A 552 30.23 4.07 -19.97
N GLY A 553 31.18 4.86 -19.47
CA GLY A 553 30.98 6.29 -19.19
C GLY A 553 30.53 6.65 -17.78
N GLY A 554 30.52 5.69 -16.85
CA GLY A 554 30.21 5.90 -15.44
C GLY A 554 31.33 6.64 -14.69
N VAL A 555 30.98 7.39 -13.64
CA VAL A 555 31.94 8.21 -12.88
C VAL A 555 31.85 7.95 -11.39
N VAL A 556 32.98 7.72 -10.74
CA VAL A 556 33.12 7.57 -9.29
C VAL A 556 34.07 8.63 -8.75
N SER A 557 33.72 9.25 -7.62
CA SER A 557 34.60 10.21 -6.95
C SER A 557 34.65 9.98 -5.43
N ASN A 558 35.82 10.22 -4.84
CA ASN A 558 36.06 10.18 -3.40
C ASN A 558 37.32 10.98 -3.01
N THR A 559 37.56 11.11 -1.70
CA THR A 559 38.78 11.73 -1.16
C THR A 559 39.96 10.75 -1.15
N ILE A 560 39.85 9.64 -0.40
CA ILE A 560 40.84 8.55 -0.41
C ILE A 560 40.18 7.22 -0.78
N GLY A 561 40.75 6.54 -1.76
CA GLY A 561 40.34 5.22 -2.20
C GLY A 561 41.18 4.12 -1.53
N TYR A 562 40.52 3.05 -1.09
CA TYR A 562 41.18 1.85 -0.57
C TYR A 562 40.64 0.62 -1.30
N ILE A 563 41.52 -0.29 -1.71
CA ILE A 563 41.16 -1.59 -2.26
C ILE A 563 41.84 -2.67 -1.42
N GLY A 564 41.05 -3.58 -0.85
CA GLY A 564 41.55 -4.64 0.05
C GLY A 564 42.12 -4.08 1.35
N ASN A 565 41.29 -3.40 2.15
CA ASN A 565 41.76 -2.60 3.28
C ASN A 565 42.39 -3.40 4.43
N GLN A 566 41.70 -4.45 4.92
CA GLN A 566 42.14 -5.24 6.09
C GLN A 566 42.76 -6.58 5.67
N SER A 567 43.64 -7.15 6.48
CA SER A 567 44.26 -8.46 6.22
C SER A 567 43.32 -9.63 6.53
N ASN A 568 42.57 -10.03 5.52
CA ASN A 568 41.74 -11.21 5.45
C ASN A 568 42.05 -11.93 4.12
N ASN A 569 41.65 -13.20 3.99
CA ASN A 569 41.82 -13.94 2.73
C ASN A 569 40.80 -13.50 1.64
N SER A 570 40.16 -12.33 1.78
CA SER A 570 39.22 -11.85 0.78
C SER A 570 39.97 -11.26 -0.41
N SER A 571 39.36 -11.35 -1.59
CA SER A 571 39.85 -10.75 -2.82
C SER A 571 38.94 -9.60 -3.19
N SER A 572 39.49 -8.39 -3.17
CA SER A 572 38.77 -7.17 -3.52
C SER A 572 39.30 -6.60 -4.82
N VAL A 573 38.40 -6.25 -5.72
CA VAL A 573 38.72 -5.87 -7.09
C VAL A 573 38.02 -4.58 -7.49
N ALA A 574 38.72 -3.74 -8.24
CA ALA A 574 38.14 -2.61 -8.93
C ALA A 574 38.56 -2.63 -10.41
N THR A 575 37.62 -2.33 -11.29
CA THR A 575 37.85 -2.22 -12.73
C THR A 575 37.33 -0.89 -13.23
N VAL A 576 38.15 -0.17 -14.00
CA VAL A 576 37.73 1.04 -14.73
C VAL A 576 37.96 0.80 -16.21
N SER A 577 36.88 0.72 -16.99
CA SER A 577 36.92 0.33 -18.41
C SER A 577 35.99 1.15 -19.28
N GLY A 578 36.36 1.35 -20.55
CA GLY A 578 35.52 2.05 -21.51
C GLY A 578 35.69 3.56 -21.53
N VAL A 579 35.35 4.15 -22.67
CA VAL A 579 35.47 5.59 -22.92
C VAL A 579 34.58 6.38 -21.97
N GLY A 580 35.15 7.40 -21.33
CA GLY A 580 34.45 8.29 -20.40
C GLY A 580 34.29 7.74 -19.00
N SER A 581 34.62 6.46 -18.76
CA SER A 581 34.60 5.88 -17.43
C SER A 581 35.74 6.43 -16.58
N GLN A 582 35.42 6.92 -15.39
CA GLN A 582 36.39 7.63 -14.56
C GLN A 582 36.26 7.32 -13.07
N TRP A 583 37.39 7.09 -12.41
CA TRP A 583 37.48 7.08 -10.95
C TRP A 583 38.47 8.13 -10.43
N SER A 584 37.97 9.14 -9.73
CA SER A 584 38.75 10.28 -9.22
C SER A 584 38.95 10.22 -7.71
N ASN A 585 40.20 10.38 -7.27
CA ASN A 585 40.62 10.44 -5.88
C ASN A 585 41.29 11.80 -5.62
N SER A 586 40.70 12.64 -4.77
CA SER A 586 41.23 13.99 -4.51
C SER A 586 42.47 14.01 -3.61
N GLU A 587 42.82 12.89 -2.95
CA GLU A 587 44.05 12.76 -2.16
C GLU A 587 44.89 11.55 -2.54
N ARG A 588 44.42 10.33 -2.24
CA ARG A 588 45.26 9.12 -2.33
C ARG A 588 44.46 7.92 -2.81
N LEU A 589 45.17 6.95 -3.36
CA LEU A 589 44.66 5.63 -3.68
C LEU A 589 45.60 4.57 -3.10
N TYR A 590 45.03 3.65 -2.32
CA TYR A 590 45.74 2.57 -1.67
C TYR A 590 45.24 1.21 -2.18
N ILE A 591 46.17 0.36 -2.62
CA ILE A 591 45.87 -0.94 -3.21
C ILE A 591 46.62 -2.02 -2.40
N GLY A 592 45.89 -2.97 -1.83
CA GLY A 592 46.44 -3.94 -0.87
C GLY A 592 46.47 -3.44 0.58
N GLY A 593 45.64 -2.44 0.90
CA GLY A 593 45.39 -1.90 2.25
C GLY A 593 46.29 -0.76 2.71
N SER A 594 46.44 -0.54 4.03
CA SER A 594 47.02 0.71 4.59
C SER A 594 48.32 0.55 5.40
N ALA A 595 48.69 -0.67 5.83
CA ALA A 595 49.95 -0.94 6.54
C ALA A 595 50.34 -2.44 6.54
N SER A 596 49.35 -3.34 6.62
CA SER A 596 49.52 -4.81 6.57
C SER A 596 48.38 -5.51 5.79
N GLY A 597 47.68 -4.78 4.91
CA GLY A 597 46.32 -5.11 4.46
C GLY A 597 46.16 -6.27 3.47
N GLY A 598 44.91 -6.56 3.13
CA GLY A 598 44.46 -7.74 2.38
C GLY A 598 44.68 -7.65 0.88
N THR A 599 44.05 -8.56 0.13
CA THR A 599 44.23 -8.67 -1.33
C THR A 599 43.38 -7.64 -2.05
N GLY A 600 44.04 -6.72 -2.75
CA GLY A 600 43.37 -5.67 -3.52
C GLY A 600 43.92 -5.59 -4.94
N ALA A 601 43.05 -5.57 -5.95
CA ALA A 601 43.45 -5.43 -7.34
C ALA A 601 42.71 -4.28 -8.04
N LEU A 602 43.45 -3.47 -8.79
CA LEU A 602 42.89 -2.47 -9.70
C LEU A 602 43.30 -2.80 -11.13
N THR A 603 42.33 -2.91 -12.03
CA THR A 603 42.56 -2.99 -13.47
C THR A 603 42.01 -1.76 -14.16
N ILE A 604 42.84 -1.10 -14.97
CA ILE A 604 42.45 0.04 -15.79
C ILE A 604 42.65 -0.36 -17.25
N THR A 605 41.56 -0.42 -18.02
CA THR A 605 41.56 -0.97 -19.38
C THR A 605 40.65 -0.18 -20.32
N ASP A 606 40.67 -0.48 -21.61
CA ASP A 606 39.71 0.03 -22.61
C ASP A 606 39.45 1.55 -22.54
N SER A 607 40.50 2.38 -22.41
CA SER A 607 40.39 3.85 -22.26
C SER A 607 39.74 4.36 -20.96
N GLY A 608 39.53 3.51 -19.97
CA GLY A 608 39.13 3.93 -18.62
C GLY A 608 40.19 4.82 -17.97
N LEU A 609 39.77 5.75 -17.11
CA LEU A 609 40.64 6.72 -16.46
C LEU A 609 40.57 6.60 -14.93
N VAL A 610 41.72 6.47 -14.28
CA VAL A 610 41.86 6.71 -12.84
C VAL A 610 42.70 7.96 -12.64
N ASP A 611 42.17 8.92 -11.89
CA ASP A 611 42.84 10.19 -11.56
C ASP A 611 43.06 10.30 -10.05
N VAL A 612 44.30 10.50 -9.62
CA VAL A 612 44.70 10.54 -8.22
C VAL A 612 45.58 11.75 -7.98
N LEU A 613 45.04 12.79 -7.35
CA LEU A 613 45.78 14.06 -7.19
C LEU A 613 47.11 13.88 -6.44
N GLY A 614 47.12 13.06 -5.39
CA GLY A 614 48.31 12.76 -4.60
C GLY A 614 48.93 11.41 -4.96
N LYS A 615 48.97 10.49 -4.00
CA LYS A 615 49.76 9.25 -4.11
C LYS A 615 48.88 8.05 -4.44
N THR A 616 49.29 7.27 -5.44
CA THR A 616 48.88 5.87 -5.63
C THR A 616 49.93 4.96 -5.01
N GLN A 617 49.54 4.14 -4.03
CA GLN A 617 50.45 3.28 -3.28
C GLN A 617 49.97 1.83 -3.25
N LEU A 618 50.90 0.91 -3.52
CA LEU A 618 50.68 -0.54 -3.53
C LEU A 618 51.36 -1.17 -2.31
N PHE A 619 50.67 -2.09 -1.62
CA PHE A 619 51.13 -2.69 -0.37
C PHE A 619 51.31 -4.24 -0.41
N ASN A 620 52.28 -4.72 0.38
CA ASN A 620 52.39 -6.06 0.99
C ASN A 620 52.29 -7.29 0.08
N TYR A 621 52.78 -7.25 -1.17
CA TYR A 621 52.70 -8.36 -2.13
C TYR A 621 51.28 -8.81 -2.54
N GLN A 622 50.25 -8.16 -1.99
CA GLN A 622 48.83 -8.49 -2.18
C GLN A 622 48.08 -7.38 -2.93
N GLY A 623 48.65 -6.16 -2.99
CA GLY A 623 48.18 -5.08 -3.84
C GLY A 623 48.63 -5.27 -5.29
N THR A 624 47.69 -5.27 -6.23
CA THR A 624 47.95 -5.41 -7.67
C THR A 624 47.38 -4.23 -8.45
N LEU A 625 48.20 -3.59 -9.27
CA LEU A 625 47.76 -2.59 -10.24
C LEU A 625 48.11 -3.07 -11.65
N THR A 626 47.10 -3.17 -12.52
CA THR A 626 47.25 -3.52 -13.93
C THR A 626 46.75 -2.37 -14.80
N LEU A 627 47.63 -1.87 -15.67
CA LEU A 627 47.25 -1.01 -16.80
C LEU A 627 47.33 -1.83 -18.08
N ASP A 628 46.20 -1.95 -18.77
CA ASP A 628 46.08 -2.70 -20.02
C ASP A 628 45.12 -1.97 -20.97
N GLY A 629 45.57 -0.81 -21.47
CA GLY A 629 44.83 0.03 -22.41
C GLY A 629 44.08 1.20 -21.76
N GLY A 630 44.12 1.30 -20.42
CA GLY A 630 43.58 2.40 -19.63
C GLY A 630 44.60 3.48 -19.28
N SER A 631 44.17 4.52 -18.56
CA SER A 631 45.03 5.62 -18.11
C SER A 631 45.00 5.81 -16.59
N LEU A 632 46.18 5.93 -15.97
CA LEU A 632 46.35 6.39 -14.59
C LEU A 632 47.07 7.74 -14.59
N THR A 633 46.47 8.76 -14.00
CA THR A 633 47.16 10.00 -13.64
C THR A 633 47.35 10.03 -12.13
N THR A 634 48.58 10.25 -11.67
CA THR A 634 48.88 10.31 -10.24
C THR A 634 49.96 11.32 -9.89
N GLY A 635 49.87 11.95 -8.72
CA GLY A 635 50.96 12.75 -8.18
C GLY A 635 52.22 11.93 -7.86
N THR A 636 52.09 10.68 -7.42
CA THR A 636 53.20 9.76 -7.12
C THR A 636 52.73 8.32 -7.24
N LEU A 637 53.52 7.46 -7.88
CA LEU A 637 53.35 6.01 -7.82
C LEU A 637 54.39 5.41 -6.88
N ASP A 638 53.93 4.75 -5.81
CA ASP A 638 54.77 4.15 -4.77
C ASP A 638 54.48 2.65 -4.60
N ASN A 639 55.33 1.82 -5.21
CA ASN A 639 55.31 0.36 -5.05
C ASN A 639 56.53 -0.15 -4.26
N ASN A 640 57.15 0.69 -3.42
CA ASN A 640 58.31 0.27 -2.62
C ASN A 640 57.95 -0.71 -1.48
N HIS A 641 56.66 -1.02 -1.30
CA HIS A 641 56.14 -1.93 -0.29
C HIS A 641 55.86 -3.33 -0.85
N GLY A 642 56.36 -3.63 -2.06
CA GLY A 642 56.38 -4.97 -2.63
C GLY A 642 55.07 -5.43 -3.28
N GLY A 643 54.17 -4.53 -3.68
CA GLY A 643 53.00 -4.92 -4.48
C GLY A 643 53.36 -5.32 -5.92
N THR A 644 52.37 -5.78 -6.66
CA THR A 644 52.50 -6.17 -8.08
C THR A 644 52.05 -5.03 -8.97
N PHE A 645 52.94 -4.53 -9.82
CA PHE A 645 52.63 -3.53 -10.83
C PHE A 645 52.86 -4.10 -12.23
N THR A 646 51.77 -4.15 -13.01
CA THR A 646 51.75 -4.67 -14.38
C THR A 646 51.38 -3.54 -15.33
N PHE A 647 52.27 -3.19 -16.26
CA PHE A 647 52.03 -2.12 -17.24
C PHE A 647 52.12 -2.67 -18.66
N ASN A 648 51.01 -3.24 -19.11
CA ASN A 648 50.89 -3.93 -20.39
C ASN A 648 50.64 -2.98 -21.55
N ASP A 649 49.75 -2.00 -21.36
CA ASP A 649 49.34 -1.02 -22.37
C ASP A 649 48.71 0.21 -21.67
N GLY A 650 48.49 1.30 -22.42
CA GLY A 650 47.85 2.51 -21.93
C GLY A 650 48.82 3.58 -21.43
N VAL A 651 48.35 4.49 -20.57
CA VAL A 651 49.12 5.68 -20.15
C VAL A 651 49.23 5.78 -18.64
N LEU A 652 50.46 5.89 -18.12
CA LEU A 652 50.71 6.29 -16.75
C LEU A 652 51.34 7.68 -16.74
N THR A 653 50.67 8.66 -16.13
CA THR A 653 51.19 10.00 -15.93
C THR A 653 51.51 10.25 -14.46
N VAL A 654 52.77 10.58 -14.17
CA VAL A 654 53.20 11.07 -12.86
C VAL A 654 53.46 12.58 -12.94
N ASN A 655 52.64 13.38 -12.27
CA ASN A 655 52.60 14.85 -12.42
C ASN A 655 52.67 15.62 -11.08
N GLY A 656 52.99 14.95 -9.97
CA GLY A 656 53.15 15.63 -8.68
C GLY A 656 54.43 16.46 -8.65
N VAL A 657 54.38 17.63 -8.02
CA VAL A 657 55.59 18.42 -7.74
C VAL A 657 56.46 17.62 -6.78
N SER A 658 57.67 17.26 -7.21
CA SER A 658 58.55 16.30 -6.51
C SER A 658 57.94 14.91 -6.36
N GLY A 659 57.00 14.55 -7.24
CA GLY A 659 56.43 13.22 -7.30
C GLY A 659 57.47 12.16 -7.69
N HIS A 660 57.22 10.92 -7.28
CA HIS A 660 58.11 9.81 -7.60
C HIS A 660 57.39 8.72 -8.40
N PHE A 661 58.06 8.19 -9.41
CA PHE A 661 57.72 6.92 -10.04
C PHE A 661 58.61 5.84 -9.44
N SER A 662 58.04 5.03 -8.54
CA SER A 662 58.71 3.93 -7.87
C SER A 662 57.96 2.63 -8.13
N PRO A 663 58.31 1.85 -9.16
CA PRO A 663 57.62 0.59 -9.49
C PRO A 663 58.01 -0.58 -8.57
N GLY A 664 58.82 -0.34 -7.53
CA GLY A 664 59.19 -1.35 -6.52
C GLY A 664 60.41 -2.21 -6.89
N THR A 665 61.09 -1.87 -7.97
CA THR A 665 62.22 -2.63 -8.52
C THR A 665 63.40 -1.70 -8.85
N ASN A 666 64.62 -2.23 -8.76
CA ASN A 666 65.83 -1.49 -9.14
C ASN A 666 66.08 -1.47 -10.66
N PHE A 667 65.39 -2.33 -11.40
CA PHE A 667 65.33 -2.33 -12.86
C PHE A 667 63.87 -2.28 -13.30
N PHE A 668 63.56 -1.69 -14.44
CA PHE A 668 62.19 -1.68 -14.96
C PHE A 668 62.17 -1.81 -16.48
N THR A 669 61.26 -2.63 -16.99
CA THR A 669 61.04 -2.83 -18.42
C THR A 669 59.66 -2.29 -18.75
N LEU A 670 59.62 -1.19 -19.51
CA LEU A 670 58.42 -0.67 -20.13
C LEU A 670 58.31 -1.31 -21.51
N ASP A 671 57.42 -2.29 -21.66
CA ASP A 671 57.26 -3.06 -22.90
C ASP A 671 55.82 -3.55 -23.04
N GLY A 672 55.25 -3.40 -24.24
CA GLY A 672 53.91 -3.90 -24.52
C GLY A 672 53.80 -5.41 -24.30
N ASN A 673 52.65 -5.88 -23.81
CA ASN A 673 52.37 -7.33 -23.70
C ASN A 673 52.07 -7.99 -25.07
N THR A 674 51.78 -7.18 -26.09
CA THR A 674 51.53 -7.58 -27.48
C THR A 674 52.22 -6.60 -28.44
N LEU A 675 52.32 -6.97 -29.72
CA LEU A 675 52.91 -6.12 -30.77
C LEU A 675 52.23 -4.75 -30.92
N ASN A 676 50.94 -4.63 -30.59
CA ASN A 676 50.17 -3.40 -30.75
C ASN A 676 50.00 -2.62 -29.44
N ALA A 677 50.29 -3.24 -28.30
CA ALA A 677 50.29 -2.56 -27.01
C ALA A 677 51.46 -1.56 -26.95
N ASN A 678 51.19 -0.35 -26.47
CA ASN A 678 52.17 0.71 -26.35
C ASN A 678 52.05 1.40 -24.97
N PRO A 679 52.53 0.74 -23.90
CA PRO A 679 52.54 1.33 -22.57
C PRO A 679 53.38 2.62 -22.61
N THR A 680 52.76 3.70 -22.16
CA THR A 680 53.31 5.06 -22.22
C THR A 680 53.50 5.63 -20.82
N LEU A 681 54.75 5.78 -20.39
CA LEU A 681 55.09 6.45 -19.14
C LEU A 681 55.35 7.94 -19.38
N VAL A 682 54.66 8.81 -18.66
CA VAL A 682 54.84 10.26 -18.68
C VAL A 682 55.29 10.75 -17.31
N LEU A 683 56.50 11.31 -17.23
CA LEU A 683 56.97 12.09 -16.10
C LEU A 683 56.89 13.57 -16.46
N THR A 684 56.18 14.34 -15.64
CA THR A 684 56.02 15.79 -15.83
C THR A 684 56.00 16.53 -14.50
N ALA A 685 55.96 17.86 -14.55
CA ALA A 685 55.89 18.75 -13.39
C ALA A 685 56.97 18.49 -12.32
N GLY A 686 58.19 18.13 -12.74
CA GLY A 686 59.30 17.86 -11.83
C GLY A 686 59.26 16.48 -11.16
N ALA A 687 58.38 15.58 -11.60
CA ALA A 687 58.38 14.19 -11.15
C ALA A 687 59.71 13.49 -11.46
N THR A 688 60.07 12.49 -10.64
CA THR A 688 61.34 11.77 -10.76
C THR A 688 61.17 10.25 -10.76
N GLY A 689 62.07 9.53 -11.42
CA GLY A 689 62.21 8.07 -11.32
C GLY A 689 63.68 7.70 -11.22
N THR A 690 64.05 6.85 -10.26
CA THR A 690 65.44 6.49 -9.99
C THR A 690 65.58 4.98 -9.87
N PHE A 691 66.48 4.41 -10.67
CA PHE A 691 66.70 2.98 -10.79
C PHE A 691 68.17 2.65 -10.51
N GLY A 692 68.42 1.66 -9.65
CA GLY A 692 69.78 1.23 -9.33
C GLY A 692 70.47 0.46 -10.45
N ASP A 693 69.71 -0.07 -11.42
CA ASP A 693 70.20 -0.93 -12.49
C ASP A 693 69.68 -0.46 -13.86
N SER A 694 68.89 -1.25 -14.59
CA SER A 694 68.48 -0.92 -15.96
C SER A 694 67.08 -0.32 -16.08
N PHE A 695 66.90 0.60 -17.04
CA PHE A 695 65.57 1.03 -17.50
C PHE A 695 65.46 0.78 -19.00
N THR A 696 64.55 -0.11 -19.39
CA THR A 696 64.34 -0.51 -20.79
C THR A 696 63.02 0.05 -21.31
N VAL A 697 63.05 0.70 -22.47
CA VAL A 697 61.86 1.17 -23.19
C VAL A 697 61.79 0.42 -24.52
N GLY A 698 60.77 -0.44 -24.66
CA GLY A 698 60.59 -1.32 -25.82
C GLY A 698 61.64 -2.43 -25.78
N SER A 699 61.33 -3.52 -25.08
CA SER A 699 62.26 -4.65 -24.98
C SER A 699 62.06 -5.62 -26.14
N THR A 700 60.87 -6.19 -26.24
CA THR A 700 60.46 -7.10 -27.31
C THR A 700 59.35 -6.53 -28.19
N ASN A 701 58.58 -5.57 -27.66
CA ASN A 701 57.45 -4.93 -28.32
C ASN A 701 57.66 -3.41 -28.33
N GLN A 702 56.56 -2.66 -28.41
CA GLN A 702 56.57 -1.21 -28.46
C GLN A 702 56.39 -0.61 -27.05
N ALA A 703 57.01 0.53 -26.80
CA ALA A 703 56.75 1.33 -25.60
C ALA A 703 57.18 2.79 -25.78
N THR A 704 56.59 3.67 -24.98
CA THR A 704 56.85 5.13 -25.05
C THR A 704 57.20 5.71 -23.68
N LEU A 705 58.29 6.45 -23.60
CA LEU A 705 58.69 7.25 -22.44
C LEU A 705 58.65 8.74 -22.77
N ASN A 706 58.00 9.54 -21.94
CA ASN A 706 57.99 11.00 -22.04
C ASN A 706 58.47 11.61 -20.72
N VAL A 707 59.58 12.34 -20.75
CA VAL A 707 60.11 13.09 -19.60
C VAL A 707 60.08 14.58 -19.94
N SER A 708 59.28 15.34 -19.20
CA SER A 708 59.01 16.74 -19.54
C SER A 708 58.96 17.66 -18.33
N ALA A 709 58.87 18.98 -18.57
CA ALA A 709 58.62 19.99 -17.55
C ALA A 709 59.51 19.88 -16.27
N GLY A 710 60.82 19.67 -16.45
CA GLY A 710 61.78 19.63 -15.36
C GLY A 710 61.90 18.26 -14.66
N SER A 711 61.26 17.23 -15.20
CA SER A 711 61.29 15.87 -14.64
C SER A 711 62.62 15.14 -14.89
N LEU A 712 62.92 14.15 -14.05
CA LEU A 712 64.18 13.40 -14.11
C LEU A 712 63.92 11.89 -14.07
N LEU A 713 64.40 11.17 -15.08
CA LEU A 713 64.59 9.72 -15.00
C LEU A 713 66.09 9.44 -14.85
N SER A 714 66.49 8.59 -13.91
CA SER A 714 67.90 8.22 -13.74
C SER A 714 68.06 6.72 -13.50
N ASN A 715 69.09 6.13 -14.13
CA ASN A 715 69.36 4.70 -14.06
C ASN A 715 70.85 4.39 -14.36
N THR A 716 71.26 3.14 -14.14
CA THR A 716 72.62 2.69 -14.48
C THR A 716 72.76 2.42 -15.97
N PHE A 717 71.88 1.59 -16.54
CA PHE A 717 71.90 1.22 -17.96
C PHE A 717 70.56 1.56 -18.62
N GLY A 718 70.57 2.34 -19.71
CA GLY A 718 69.36 2.70 -20.44
C GLY A 718 69.28 1.94 -21.75
N TYR A 719 68.16 1.27 -22.01
CA TYR A 719 67.92 0.55 -23.26
C TYR A 719 66.70 1.12 -23.97
N LEU A 720 66.81 1.27 -25.29
CA LEU A 720 65.76 1.78 -26.16
C LEU A 720 65.67 0.87 -27.39
N GLY A 721 64.58 0.10 -27.53
CA GLY A 721 64.46 -0.92 -28.58
C GLY A 721 65.51 -2.03 -28.41
N TYR A 722 65.37 -2.86 -27.38
CA TYR A 722 66.43 -3.79 -26.94
C TYR A 722 66.62 -5.01 -27.87
N GLU A 723 65.55 -5.74 -28.20
CA GLU A 723 65.58 -6.90 -29.10
C GLU A 723 65.29 -6.49 -30.56
N SER A 724 65.59 -7.39 -31.51
CA SER A 724 65.21 -7.21 -32.91
C SER A 724 63.70 -7.01 -33.06
N ASP A 725 63.31 -6.06 -33.91
CA ASP A 725 61.91 -5.73 -34.24
C ASP A 725 61.10 -5.08 -33.09
N SER A 726 61.73 -4.80 -31.94
CA SER A 726 61.15 -3.97 -30.88
C SER A 726 61.20 -2.47 -31.23
N THR A 727 60.32 -1.66 -30.64
CA THR A 727 60.33 -0.19 -30.84
C THR A 727 60.23 0.54 -29.51
N GLY A 728 61.36 1.09 -29.05
CA GLY A 728 61.36 2.04 -27.95
C GLY A 728 61.32 3.48 -28.45
N VAL A 729 60.40 4.30 -27.94
CA VAL A 729 60.39 5.75 -28.18
C VAL A 729 60.60 6.48 -26.86
N ALA A 730 61.58 7.38 -26.80
CA ALA A 730 61.79 8.24 -25.65
C ALA A 730 61.88 9.71 -26.06
N THR A 731 61.05 10.54 -25.44
CA THR A 731 61.06 12.00 -25.63
C THR A 731 61.45 12.68 -24.33
N VAL A 732 62.56 13.42 -24.34
CA VAL A 732 62.95 14.30 -23.24
C VAL A 732 62.82 15.74 -23.72
N SER A 733 61.96 16.53 -23.07
CA SER A 733 61.63 17.89 -23.54
C SER A 733 61.44 18.89 -22.41
N GLY A 734 61.68 20.18 -22.70
CA GLY A 734 61.55 21.25 -21.70
C GLY A 734 62.80 21.44 -20.83
N ASN A 735 62.93 22.65 -20.27
CA ASN A 735 64.10 23.04 -19.49
C ASN A 735 64.21 22.22 -18.20
N GLY A 736 65.39 21.67 -17.92
CA GLY A 736 65.68 20.87 -16.73
C GLY A 736 65.27 19.39 -16.81
N SER A 737 64.53 18.98 -17.85
CA SER A 737 64.13 17.59 -18.04
C SER A 737 65.31 16.71 -18.46
N ARG A 738 65.47 15.53 -17.87
CA ARG A 738 66.63 14.65 -18.11
C ARG A 738 66.30 13.17 -18.05
N TRP A 739 67.02 12.39 -18.86
CA TRP A 739 67.17 10.94 -18.72
C TRP A 739 68.66 10.63 -18.55
N ASP A 740 69.09 10.43 -17.30
CA ASP A 740 70.49 10.29 -16.91
C ASP A 740 70.88 8.79 -16.80
N ASN A 741 71.84 8.35 -17.61
CA ASN A 741 72.38 6.98 -17.59
C ASN A 741 73.82 7.00 -17.07
N SER A 742 74.11 6.29 -15.98
CA SER A 742 75.43 6.38 -15.32
C SER A 742 76.51 5.49 -15.94
N ARG A 743 76.13 4.50 -16.76
CA ARG A 743 77.02 3.65 -17.56
C ARG A 743 76.44 3.48 -18.97
N PHE A 744 77.33 3.50 -19.97
CA PHE A 744 76.99 3.37 -21.38
C PHE A 744 77.09 1.93 -21.86
#